data_AF-A0A9E5TLW9-F1
#
_entry.id   AF-A0A9E5TLW9-F1
#
_cell.length_a   1.000
_cell.length_b   1.000
_cell.length_c   1.000
_cell.angle_alpha   90.00
_cell.angle_beta   90.00
_cell.angle_gamma   90.00
#
_symmetry.space_group_name_H-M   'P 1'
#
loop_
_entity.id
_entity.type
_entity.pdbx_description
1 polymer ?
#
loop_
_entity_poly.entity_id
_entity_poly.type
_entity_poly.pdbx_seq_one_letter_code
_entity_poly.pdbx_strand_id
1 'polypeptide(L)'
;MPTLRLYFLGSLDIRYDGQQLPKPPTLKSQSLLAYLILHRDQPQPRDRLVDLFWGDRPEAKARRSLRTALWHIRRGLPDEALILSDRRTVQFDTRADLWLDVDEFEFLVGADDIADLQSAVALYRGDFMDGFYDDWVINERYRLETLFSEALTRLMVAQEGREEYDGALATAARLLGHDPLREDAHRLAMRAYCRLGQRNAALEQYRRCRETILEELGTEPMVETTELYQEILERRFPAVGVAKAVPIQVPSLQPTPAAGRDPLDVAAPARLIGREQELAFLQRCWQEAEARQGGLVFISGEAGVGKTRLAEEFAHRLRWQGVRVLWGRCYEFERVLPYQPVTEALESTLPALSSSELAGFPAWIVTEVARLVPDVLEKRPDLDVTPAVPSDEERTRLFDAMSRFLAELSSNAPLLVVMEDLQWASESTLQLVHYLARHLAGHQILMVGTFRPEAIGLQDPLMGLRRRLTQEGVADSLRLSRLSPEAVTEMVVEMSGAGEAVGPLAGRLYQETEGNPFFLMEMVKAFFEEDMICLEEGAWKGDFAEISDGELPLPASVSQAIEARASHLDEQAEEAIRLAAVLGREFDFDVLSSVWGQGEETTLQALDNLLRRRLIQEGTGPTSRDYAFSHHKIQEVVYAGLPRRHRRYAHAQVGAAMERLWASQGEEVAGELAFHFLEGMQSDEKLTEKAIDYLLRAGDYARLAYADQEAIGYYQQALRLLRQQRQNERAARTLMKLGLTYHTSLHFRQARDAYEAGFTLWQQAGTVQPASLLPAPHALRVVQTEPVTVDPSKVADWLSGAVIEQLFSPLVRISPEMDVLPEAARSWEVLEGGRKYVFHLRDGARWSDGRPVTAADFEYGWKRMLSPATEPSLASSFSDIKGARDFHQGVVSDPSGVGVRSVDELKLVVELEEPAGHFLHLAAYATAVPRHKVEAHADEWTEVGKIVTNGPFELEAWQRGKSMVLVRNPQYHGRFGGNLQRVELFFFKEYSAALESYDADRLDILPLQGLPRAEMDRILQRHAGEYVPIPDLATYYVRFDLRRPPFSDRRV
;
A
#
# COMPACT_ATOMS: atom_id res chain seq x y z
N MET A 1 24.93 9.07 -44.95
CA MET A 1 24.75 7.87 -44.11
C MET A 1 23.27 7.84 -43.75
N PRO A 2 22.68 6.70 -43.34
CA PRO A 2 21.32 6.72 -42.85
C PRO A 2 21.26 7.57 -41.58
N THR A 3 20.45 8.63 -41.59
CA THR A 3 20.39 9.62 -40.51
C THR A 3 19.15 9.37 -39.65
N LEU A 4 19.33 9.29 -38.34
CA LEU A 4 18.24 9.23 -37.37
C LEU A 4 17.71 10.67 -37.17
N ARG A 5 16.42 10.89 -37.43
CA ARG A 5 15.75 12.18 -37.23
C ARG A 5 14.77 12.06 -36.09
N LEU A 6 14.94 12.92 -35.09
CA LEU A 6 14.08 12.98 -33.92
C LEU A 6 13.37 14.32 -33.87
N TYR A 7 12.09 14.26 -33.55
CA TYR A 7 11.31 15.44 -33.34
C TYR A 7 10.71 15.47 -31.94
N PHE A 8 11.13 16.43 -31.13
CA PHE A 8 10.62 16.67 -29.78
C PHE A 8 9.80 17.96 -29.66
N LEU A 9 9.81 18.86 -30.65
CA LEU A 9 8.94 20.04 -30.68
C LEU A 9 7.56 19.65 -31.22
N GLY A 10 6.64 19.33 -30.30
CA GLY A 10 5.36 18.69 -30.53
C GLY A 10 5.33 17.25 -30.00
N SER A 11 4.47 16.41 -30.59
CA SER A 11 4.44 14.98 -30.26
C SER A 11 5.73 14.27 -30.70
N LEU A 12 6.26 13.39 -29.84
CA LEU A 12 7.45 12.59 -30.15
C LEU A 12 7.31 11.86 -31.49
N ASP A 13 8.21 12.12 -32.44
CA ASP A 13 8.31 11.41 -33.72
C ASP A 13 9.76 10.96 -33.96
N ILE A 14 9.92 9.70 -34.37
CA ILE A 14 11.22 9.06 -34.58
C ILE A 14 11.25 8.54 -36.01
N ARG A 15 12.21 9.00 -36.82
CA ARG A 15 12.37 8.56 -38.20
C ARG A 15 13.78 8.10 -38.50
N TYR A 16 13.90 7.04 -39.28
CA TYR A 16 15.17 6.52 -39.77
C TYR A 16 15.08 6.35 -41.29
N ASP A 17 15.95 7.06 -42.02
CA ASP A 17 15.96 7.08 -43.48
C ASP A 17 14.59 7.40 -44.11
N GLY A 18 13.83 8.30 -43.47
CA GLY A 18 12.50 8.74 -43.90
C GLY A 18 11.34 7.82 -43.47
N GLN A 19 11.60 6.64 -42.94
CA GLN A 19 10.57 5.76 -42.37
C GLN A 19 10.33 6.06 -40.90
N GLN A 20 9.08 6.05 -40.47
CA GLN A 20 8.71 6.22 -39.06
C GLN A 20 9.03 4.93 -38.29
N LEU A 21 9.74 5.07 -37.17
CA LEU A 21 10.06 3.98 -36.26
C LEU A 21 9.01 3.87 -35.15
N PRO A 22 8.76 2.66 -34.63
CA PRO A 22 7.88 2.50 -33.47
C PRO A 22 8.47 3.18 -32.24
N LYS A 23 7.64 3.92 -31.51
CA LYS A 23 8.03 4.53 -30.23
C LYS A 23 8.23 3.43 -29.17
N PRO A 24 9.10 3.64 -28.17
CA PRO A 24 9.10 2.83 -26.96
C PRO A 24 7.68 2.73 -26.36
N PRO A 25 7.26 1.56 -25.84
CA PRO A 25 5.86 1.28 -25.53
C PRO A 25 5.33 2.03 -24.31
N THR A 26 6.20 2.64 -23.50
CA THR A 26 5.79 3.30 -22.25
C THR A 26 6.22 4.75 -22.22
N LEU A 27 5.42 5.62 -21.59
CA LEU A 27 5.74 7.05 -21.51
C LEU A 27 7.08 7.28 -20.79
N LYS A 28 7.38 6.51 -19.74
CA LYS A 28 8.68 6.60 -19.04
C LYS A 28 9.86 6.21 -19.93
N SER A 29 9.72 5.18 -20.78
CA SER A 29 10.79 4.81 -21.72
C SER A 29 10.95 5.81 -22.87
N GLN A 30 9.86 6.42 -23.35
CA GLN A 30 9.90 7.52 -24.32
C GLN A 30 10.58 8.77 -23.72
N SER A 31 10.21 9.14 -22.49
CA SER A 31 10.79 10.27 -21.75
C SER A 31 12.27 10.03 -21.44
N LEU A 32 12.64 8.81 -21.00
CA LEU A 32 14.04 8.43 -20.79
C LEU A 32 14.87 8.52 -22.07
N LEU A 33 14.33 8.09 -23.22
CA LEU A 33 15.00 8.22 -24.51
C LEU A 33 15.27 9.70 -24.83
N ALA A 34 14.24 10.55 -24.72
CA ALA A 34 14.38 11.98 -24.96
C ALA A 34 15.43 12.63 -24.04
N TYR A 35 15.43 12.29 -22.75
CA TYR A 35 16.43 12.75 -21.78
C TYR A 35 17.85 12.32 -22.16
N LEU A 36 18.05 11.04 -22.53
CA LEU A 36 19.38 10.52 -22.92
C LEU A 36 19.92 11.19 -24.19
N ILE A 37 19.05 11.56 -25.13
CA ILE A 37 19.43 12.24 -26.38
C ILE A 37 19.71 13.72 -26.13
N LEU A 38 18.88 14.41 -25.34
CA LEU A 38 19.09 15.82 -25.04
C LEU A 38 20.35 16.04 -24.20
N HIS A 39 20.68 15.08 -23.33
CA HIS A 39 21.90 15.09 -22.51
C HIS A 39 23.00 14.16 -23.06
N ARG A 40 23.01 13.89 -24.38
CA ARG A 40 23.95 12.96 -25.03
C ARG A 40 25.42 13.33 -24.83
N ASP A 41 25.76 14.58 -24.56
CA ASP A 41 27.14 15.03 -24.37
C ASP A 41 27.79 14.53 -23.08
N GLN A 42 27.02 13.97 -22.14
CA GLN A 42 27.53 13.49 -20.86
C GLN A 42 26.94 12.12 -20.48
N PRO A 43 27.77 11.15 -20.01
CA PRO A 43 27.26 9.92 -19.44
C PRO A 43 26.37 10.18 -18.21
N GLN A 44 25.17 9.61 -18.20
CA GLN A 44 24.21 9.78 -17.12
C GLN A 44 24.38 8.67 -16.07
N PRO A 45 24.59 9.00 -14.78
CA PRO A 45 24.62 7.99 -13.72
C PRO A 45 23.31 7.23 -13.62
N ARG A 46 23.38 5.90 -13.50
CA ARG A 46 22.19 5.05 -13.34
C ARG A 46 21.35 5.45 -12.13
N ASP A 47 21.98 5.74 -10.99
CA ASP A 47 21.26 6.13 -9.77
C ASP A 47 20.48 7.45 -9.97
N ARG A 48 21.05 8.42 -10.71
CA ARG A 48 20.33 9.65 -11.08
C ARG A 48 19.12 9.38 -11.96
N LEU A 49 19.24 8.47 -12.94
CA LEU A 49 18.12 8.09 -13.80
C LEU A 49 17.04 7.34 -13.01
N VAL A 50 17.44 6.50 -12.06
CA VAL A 50 16.52 5.79 -11.17
C VAL A 50 15.71 6.79 -10.35
N ASP A 51 16.38 7.73 -9.66
CA ASP A 51 15.71 8.73 -8.84
C ASP A 51 14.82 9.66 -9.66
N LEU A 52 15.27 10.07 -10.85
CA LEU A 52 14.54 11.01 -11.71
C LEU A 52 13.24 10.40 -12.28
N PHE A 53 13.27 9.14 -12.69
CA PHE A 53 12.14 8.51 -13.38
C PHE A 53 11.26 7.63 -12.49
N TRP A 54 11.82 7.07 -11.40
CA TRP A 54 11.19 6.10 -10.50
C TRP A 54 11.57 6.31 -9.01
N GLY A 55 11.85 7.55 -8.59
CA GLY A 55 12.25 7.86 -7.20
C GLY A 55 11.17 7.61 -6.14
N ASP A 56 9.94 7.33 -6.55
CA ASP A 56 8.81 6.92 -5.72
C ASP A 56 8.77 5.40 -5.44
N ARG A 57 9.69 4.62 -6.03
CA ARG A 57 9.74 3.16 -5.90
C ARG A 57 10.92 2.69 -5.04
N PRO A 58 10.81 1.52 -4.37
CA PRO A 58 11.96 0.89 -3.72
C PRO A 58 13.15 0.70 -4.69
N GLU A 59 14.37 0.95 -4.22
CA GLU A 59 15.60 1.01 -5.05
C GLU A 59 15.76 -0.20 -5.98
N ALA A 60 15.48 -1.40 -5.48
CA ALA A 60 15.58 -2.64 -6.27
C ALA A 60 14.58 -2.68 -7.44
N LYS A 61 13.33 -2.26 -7.22
CA LYS A 61 12.30 -2.16 -8.25
C LYS A 61 12.63 -1.05 -9.24
N ALA A 62 13.04 0.12 -8.75
CA ALA A 62 13.36 1.28 -9.56
C ALA A 62 14.53 1.01 -10.55
N ARG A 63 15.59 0.31 -10.10
CA ARG A 63 16.69 -0.16 -10.96
C ARG A 63 16.25 -1.16 -12.02
N ARG A 64 15.25 -2.00 -11.72
CA ARG A 64 14.68 -2.92 -12.69
C ARG A 64 13.87 -2.18 -13.75
N SER A 65 13.03 -1.23 -13.35
CA SER A 65 12.28 -0.38 -14.29
C SER A 65 13.22 0.32 -15.26
N LEU A 66 14.37 0.84 -14.79
CA LEU A 66 15.41 1.38 -15.67
C LEU A 66 15.94 0.34 -16.66
N ARG A 67 16.25 -0.88 -16.21
CA ARG A 67 16.72 -1.96 -17.09
C ARG A 67 15.69 -2.30 -18.17
N THR A 68 14.42 -2.40 -17.80
CA THR A 68 13.30 -2.67 -18.72
C THR A 68 13.10 -1.53 -19.71
N ALA A 69 13.13 -0.27 -19.25
CA ALA A 69 13.03 0.90 -20.13
C ALA A 69 14.17 0.95 -21.15
N LEU A 70 15.41 0.66 -20.74
CA LEU A 70 16.56 0.61 -21.65
C LEU A 70 16.44 -0.54 -22.66
N TRP A 71 15.87 -1.67 -22.27
CA TRP A 71 15.59 -2.77 -23.18
C TRP A 71 14.58 -2.35 -24.27
N HIS A 72 13.48 -1.70 -23.87
CA HIS A 72 12.49 -1.17 -24.81
C HIS A 72 13.09 -0.14 -25.77
N ILE A 73 13.92 0.77 -25.25
CA ILE A 73 14.60 1.79 -26.06
C ILE A 73 15.49 1.13 -27.12
N ARG A 74 16.32 0.16 -26.74
CA ARG A 74 17.21 -0.55 -27.67
C ARG A 74 16.45 -1.19 -28.82
N ARG A 75 15.31 -1.82 -28.53
CA ARG A 75 14.46 -2.45 -29.55
C ARG A 75 13.72 -1.46 -30.46
N GLY A 76 13.45 -0.26 -29.98
CA GLY A 76 12.81 0.80 -30.78
C GLY A 76 13.79 1.52 -31.72
N LEU A 77 15.09 1.40 -31.48
CA LEU A 77 16.14 2.04 -32.28
C LEU A 77 16.63 1.13 -33.42
N PRO A 78 17.17 1.70 -34.51
CA PRO A 78 17.64 0.92 -35.66
C PRO A 78 18.92 0.13 -35.36
N ASP A 79 19.68 0.53 -34.34
CA ASP A 79 20.87 -0.16 -33.85
C ASP A 79 20.94 -0.06 -32.32
N GLU A 80 20.99 -1.20 -31.63
CA GLU A 80 21.08 -1.26 -30.17
C GLU A 80 22.38 -0.63 -29.63
N ALA A 81 23.43 -0.54 -30.46
CA ALA A 81 24.71 0.06 -30.10
C ALA A 81 24.63 1.58 -29.88
N LEU A 82 23.52 2.22 -30.28
CA LEU A 82 23.26 3.65 -30.03
C LEU A 82 23.09 3.97 -28.54
N ILE A 83 22.80 2.97 -27.70
CA ILE A 83 22.74 3.13 -26.23
C ILE A 83 23.98 2.52 -25.60
N LEU A 84 24.96 3.37 -25.31
CA LEU A 84 26.17 3.03 -24.57
C LEU A 84 25.80 2.85 -23.09
N SER A 85 25.94 1.64 -22.55
CA SER A 85 25.70 1.41 -21.13
C SER A 85 26.79 0.55 -20.50
N ASP A 86 27.24 0.94 -19.32
CA ASP A 86 28.03 0.10 -18.44
C ASP A 86 27.33 -0.08 -17.08
N ARG A 87 28.07 -0.54 -16.06
CA ARG A 87 27.53 -0.77 -14.71
C ARG A 87 27.18 0.51 -13.95
N ARG A 88 27.68 1.68 -14.36
CA ARG A 88 27.53 2.96 -13.65
C ARG A 88 26.75 4.00 -14.43
N THR A 89 26.90 4.02 -15.75
CA THR A 89 26.35 5.07 -16.62
C THR A 89 25.63 4.55 -17.84
N VAL A 90 24.73 5.37 -18.36
CA VAL A 90 24.02 5.20 -19.62
C VAL A 90 24.16 6.48 -20.44
N GLN A 91 24.38 6.36 -21.74
CA GLN A 91 24.54 7.50 -22.64
C GLN A 91 24.04 7.12 -24.05
N PHE A 92 23.52 8.10 -24.78
CA PHE A 92 23.32 7.97 -26.22
C PHE A 92 24.66 8.16 -26.96
N ASP A 93 24.96 7.35 -27.97
CA ASP A 93 26.23 7.43 -28.70
C ASP A 93 26.33 8.73 -29.49
N THR A 94 27.21 9.64 -29.07
CA THR A 94 27.44 10.94 -29.72
C THR A 94 28.07 10.82 -31.12
N ARG A 95 28.53 9.62 -31.53
CA ARG A 95 29.07 9.36 -32.87
C ARG A 95 27.99 8.99 -33.88
N ALA A 96 26.74 8.82 -33.44
CA ALA A 96 25.62 8.54 -34.31
C ALA A 96 25.33 9.73 -35.24
N ASP A 97 24.96 9.44 -36.49
CA ASP A 97 24.47 10.44 -37.44
C ASP A 97 23.02 10.83 -37.06
N LEU A 98 22.90 11.79 -36.14
CA LEU A 98 21.66 12.25 -35.52
C LEU A 98 21.32 13.67 -35.95
N TRP A 99 20.06 13.89 -36.34
CA TRP A 99 19.47 15.22 -36.45
C TRP A 99 18.32 15.35 -35.43
N LEU A 100 18.34 16.42 -34.64
CA LEU A 100 17.36 16.72 -33.61
C LEU A 100 16.77 18.11 -33.87
N ASP A 101 15.45 18.20 -33.92
CA ASP A 101 14.75 19.46 -34.16
C ASP A 101 15.03 20.53 -33.09
N VAL A 102 15.24 20.13 -31.83
CA VAL A 102 15.63 21.04 -30.74
C VAL A 102 17.00 21.67 -30.98
N ASP A 103 18.02 20.88 -31.37
CA ASP A 103 19.37 21.43 -31.63
C ASP A 103 19.32 22.42 -32.80
N GLU A 104 18.61 22.07 -33.87
CA GLU A 104 18.44 22.90 -35.06
C GLU A 104 17.68 24.19 -34.71
N PHE A 105 16.61 24.07 -33.92
CA PHE A 105 15.84 25.21 -33.44
C PHE A 105 16.72 26.18 -32.63
N GLU A 106 17.46 25.69 -31.65
CA GLU A 106 18.34 26.54 -30.82
C GLU A 106 19.44 27.21 -31.63
N PHE A 107 20.03 26.49 -32.59
CA PHE A 107 21.02 27.05 -33.51
C PHE A 107 20.44 28.21 -34.34
N LEU A 108 19.25 28.01 -34.91
CA LEU A 108 18.59 29.00 -35.77
C LEU A 108 18.06 30.21 -34.99
N VAL A 109 17.59 30.03 -33.74
CA VAL A 109 17.20 31.15 -32.87
C VAL A 109 18.40 32.03 -32.53
N GLY A 110 19.60 31.45 -32.40
CA GLY A 110 20.83 32.22 -32.15
C GLY A 110 21.30 33.10 -33.31
N ALA A 111 20.78 32.90 -34.52
CA ALA A 111 21.15 33.68 -35.70
C ALA A 111 20.43 35.04 -35.77
N ASP A 112 21.02 36.02 -36.45
CA ASP A 112 20.44 37.36 -36.67
C ASP A 112 19.73 37.50 -38.03
N ASP A 113 19.74 36.47 -38.87
CA ASP A 113 19.07 36.52 -40.17
C ASP A 113 17.58 36.17 -40.07
N ILE A 114 16.77 36.85 -40.88
CA ILE A 114 15.31 36.66 -40.89
C ILE A 114 14.92 35.28 -41.42
N ALA A 115 15.68 34.72 -42.36
CA ALA A 115 15.37 33.41 -42.95
C ALA A 115 15.63 32.27 -41.94
N ASP A 116 16.65 32.44 -41.10
CA ASP A 116 16.95 31.52 -40.00
C ASP A 116 15.85 31.59 -38.93
N LEU A 117 15.40 32.79 -38.53
CA LEU A 117 14.27 32.96 -37.61
C LEU A 117 12.96 32.37 -38.16
N GLN A 118 12.69 32.53 -39.46
CA GLN A 118 11.53 31.89 -40.12
C GLN A 118 11.62 30.37 -40.04
N SER A 119 12.81 29.81 -40.25
CA SER A 119 13.06 28.37 -40.18
C SER A 119 12.93 27.84 -38.74
N ALA A 120 13.47 28.55 -37.75
CA ALA A 120 13.32 28.23 -36.33
C ALA A 120 11.84 28.17 -35.94
N VAL A 121 11.09 29.22 -36.30
CA VAL A 121 9.67 29.33 -36.01
C VAL A 121 8.85 28.24 -36.73
N ALA A 122 9.31 27.73 -37.88
CA ALA A 122 8.67 26.61 -38.57
C ALA A 122 8.95 25.24 -37.92
N LEU A 123 10.10 25.05 -37.27
CA LEU A 123 10.44 23.81 -36.55
C LEU A 123 9.62 23.61 -35.28
N TYR A 124 9.22 24.70 -34.61
CA TYR A 124 8.38 24.66 -33.42
C TYR A 124 6.91 24.40 -33.79
N ARG A 125 6.52 23.11 -33.80
CA ARG A 125 5.18 22.64 -34.21
C ARG A 125 4.20 22.47 -33.05
N GLY A 126 4.69 22.50 -31.83
CA GLY A 126 3.94 22.35 -30.59
C GLY A 126 4.90 22.27 -29.41
N ASP A 127 4.34 22.13 -28.21
CA ASP A 127 5.13 22.10 -26.98
C ASP A 127 6.12 20.94 -26.95
N PHE A 128 7.26 21.17 -26.30
CA PHE A 128 8.28 20.13 -26.14
C PHE A 128 7.69 18.88 -25.49
N MET A 129 7.83 17.74 -26.17
CA MET A 129 7.29 16.45 -25.78
C MET A 129 5.82 16.58 -25.34
N ASP A 130 4.94 17.00 -26.26
CA ASP A 130 3.51 17.16 -25.98
C ASP A 130 2.91 15.84 -25.43
N GLY A 131 2.11 15.95 -24.37
CA GLY A 131 1.56 14.80 -23.62
C GLY A 131 2.45 14.22 -22.51
N PHE A 132 3.65 14.75 -22.29
CA PHE A 132 4.55 14.32 -21.21
C PHE A 132 4.60 15.32 -20.05
N TYR A 133 4.70 14.81 -18.82
CA TYR A 133 4.58 15.59 -17.58
C TYR A 133 5.68 15.28 -16.54
N ASP A 134 6.78 14.65 -16.94
CA ASP A 134 7.92 14.50 -16.01
C ASP A 134 8.52 15.88 -15.69
N ASP A 135 8.97 16.10 -14.46
CA ASP A 135 9.48 17.40 -13.99
C ASP A 135 10.59 17.97 -14.89
N TRP A 136 11.46 17.13 -15.43
CA TRP A 136 12.54 17.57 -16.33
C TRP A 136 11.99 18.05 -17.69
N VAL A 137 10.90 17.45 -18.19
CA VAL A 137 10.24 17.85 -19.44
C VAL A 137 9.59 19.22 -19.27
N ILE A 138 8.91 19.45 -18.14
CA ILE A 138 8.25 20.73 -17.84
C ILE A 138 9.28 21.88 -17.82
N ASN A 139 10.42 21.66 -17.17
CA ASN A 139 11.50 22.65 -17.13
C ASN A 139 12.07 22.95 -18.52
N GLU A 140 12.28 21.93 -19.34
CA GLU A 140 12.82 22.10 -20.70
C GLU A 140 11.81 22.74 -21.64
N ARG A 141 10.52 22.40 -21.51
CA ARG A 141 9.43 23.02 -22.24
C ARG A 141 9.37 24.52 -21.98
N TYR A 142 9.41 24.93 -20.73
CA TYR A 142 9.43 26.36 -20.37
C TYR A 142 10.62 27.11 -20.97
N ARG A 143 11.81 26.48 -20.99
CA ARG A 143 13.01 27.05 -21.63
C ARG A 143 12.80 27.27 -23.13
N LEU A 144 12.30 26.24 -23.83
CA LEU A 144 12.10 26.27 -25.28
C LEU A 144 10.94 27.21 -25.68
N GLU A 145 9.87 27.28 -24.90
CA GLU A 145 8.78 28.25 -25.08
C GLU A 145 9.26 29.70 -24.95
N THR A 146 10.17 29.95 -24.01
CA THR A 146 10.80 31.28 -23.84
C THR A 146 11.60 31.66 -25.08
N LEU A 147 12.45 30.74 -25.57
CA LEU A 147 13.23 30.95 -26.80
C LEU A 147 12.34 31.13 -28.03
N PHE A 148 11.25 30.36 -28.13
CA PHE A 148 10.30 30.47 -29.21
C PHE A 148 9.56 31.81 -29.21
N SER A 149 9.12 32.27 -28.05
CA SER A 149 8.51 33.58 -27.87
C SER A 149 9.47 34.73 -28.23
N GLU A 150 10.75 34.59 -27.87
CA GLU A 150 11.81 35.54 -28.25
C GLU A 150 12.05 35.54 -29.77
N ALA A 151 12.14 34.36 -30.39
CA ALA A 151 12.31 34.21 -31.83
C ALA A 151 11.14 34.82 -32.62
N LEU A 152 9.89 34.55 -32.19
CA LEU A 152 8.69 35.18 -32.75
C LEU A 152 8.73 36.71 -32.60
N THR A 153 9.15 37.21 -31.44
CA THR A 153 9.25 38.65 -31.19
C THR A 153 10.28 39.30 -32.13
N ARG A 154 11.47 38.70 -32.26
CA ARG A 154 12.54 39.19 -33.16
C ARG A 154 12.12 39.12 -34.63
N LEU A 155 11.49 38.00 -35.04
CA LEU A 155 10.98 37.83 -36.40
C LEU A 155 9.91 38.87 -36.73
N MET A 156 8.95 39.08 -35.83
CA MET A 156 7.87 40.05 -35.97
C MET A 156 8.41 41.48 -36.15
N VAL A 157 9.39 41.88 -35.33
CA VAL A 157 10.05 43.20 -35.42
C VAL A 157 10.87 43.33 -36.71
N ALA A 158 11.59 42.28 -37.13
CA ALA A 158 12.37 42.28 -38.36
C ALA A 158 11.48 42.41 -39.61
N GLN A 159 10.34 41.71 -39.62
CA GLN A 159 9.33 41.79 -40.69
C GLN A 159 8.72 43.19 -40.76
N GLU A 160 8.36 43.79 -39.62
CA GLU A 160 7.86 45.17 -39.57
C GLU A 160 8.90 46.16 -40.12
N GLY A 161 10.17 46.04 -39.73
CA GLY A 161 11.25 46.90 -40.23
C GLY A 161 11.52 46.80 -41.74
N ARG A 162 11.14 45.68 -42.38
CA ARG A 162 11.22 45.46 -43.83
C ARG A 162 9.92 45.75 -44.57
N GLU A 163 8.89 46.23 -43.88
CA GLU A 163 7.55 46.47 -44.42
C GLU A 163 6.84 45.19 -44.92
N GLU A 164 7.21 44.02 -44.40
CA GLU A 164 6.60 42.71 -44.70
C GLU A 164 5.37 42.45 -43.80
N TYR A 165 4.35 43.31 -43.92
CA TYR A 165 3.21 43.35 -42.98
C TYR A 165 2.37 42.06 -42.93
N ASP A 166 2.21 41.34 -44.04
CA ASP A 166 1.47 40.06 -44.06
C ASP A 166 2.19 38.99 -43.23
N GLY A 167 3.52 38.91 -43.35
CA GLY A 167 4.35 38.01 -42.55
C GLY A 167 4.32 38.39 -41.07
N ALA A 168 4.40 39.69 -40.78
CA ALA A 168 4.35 40.21 -39.42
C ALA A 168 3.01 39.90 -38.71
N LEU A 169 1.88 39.93 -39.44
CA LEU A 169 0.57 39.53 -38.91
C LEU A 169 0.50 38.04 -38.60
N ALA A 170 1.04 37.17 -39.46
CA ALA A 170 1.09 35.73 -39.21
C ALA A 170 1.94 35.39 -37.97
N THR A 171 3.11 36.05 -37.84
CA THR A 171 3.99 35.90 -36.68
C THR A 171 3.34 36.43 -35.40
N ALA A 172 2.70 37.60 -35.45
CA ALA A 172 1.97 38.17 -34.32
C ALA A 172 0.81 37.27 -33.87
N ALA A 173 0.08 36.67 -34.81
CA ALA A 173 -1.01 35.73 -34.49
C ALA A 173 -0.49 34.47 -33.78
N ARG A 174 0.66 33.92 -34.21
CA ARG A 174 1.30 32.78 -33.52
C ARG A 174 1.77 33.15 -32.12
N LEU A 175 2.35 34.34 -31.94
CA LEU A 175 2.78 34.83 -30.63
C LEU A 175 1.59 35.03 -29.68
N LEU A 176 0.50 35.63 -30.17
CA LEU A 176 -0.73 35.83 -29.40
C LEU A 176 -1.50 34.54 -29.12
N GLY A 177 -1.29 33.49 -29.91
CA GLY A 177 -1.81 32.15 -29.62
C GLY A 177 -1.11 31.49 -28.42
N HIS A 178 0.17 31.81 -28.19
CA HIS A 178 0.93 31.32 -27.03
C HIS A 178 0.79 32.23 -25.81
N ASP A 179 0.89 33.54 -25.99
CA ASP A 179 0.76 34.54 -24.93
C ASP A 179 -0.20 35.66 -25.37
N PRO A 180 -1.50 35.50 -25.07
CA PRO A 180 -2.53 36.49 -25.42
C PRO A 180 -2.33 37.87 -24.77
N LEU A 181 -1.52 37.95 -23.71
CA LEU A 181 -1.29 39.17 -22.92
C LEU A 181 -0.19 40.07 -23.53
N ARG A 182 0.45 39.66 -24.62
CA ARG A 182 1.50 40.44 -25.32
C ARG A 182 0.94 41.65 -26.05
N GLU A 183 0.78 42.76 -25.33
CA GLU A 183 0.32 44.04 -25.88
C GLU A 183 1.21 44.58 -27.01
N ASP A 184 2.50 44.28 -27.00
CA ASP A 184 3.41 44.65 -28.08
C ASP A 184 3.07 43.96 -29.41
N ALA A 185 2.68 42.68 -29.37
CA ALA A 185 2.21 41.94 -30.52
C ALA A 185 0.85 42.46 -31.01
N HIS A 186 -0.07 42.77 -30.10
CA HIS A 186 -1.35 43.42 -30.44
C HIS A 186 -1.14 44.78 -31.11
N ARG A 187 -0.28 45.65 -30.55
CA ARG A 187 0.05 46.95 -31.13
C ARG A 187 0.67 46.82 -32.51
N LEU A 188 1.57 45.86 -32.73
CA LEU A 188 2.16 45.62 -34.04
C LEU A 188 1.12 45.15 -35.05
N ALA A 189 0.25 44.21 -34.68
CA ALA A 189 -0.85 43.76 -35.53
C ALA A 189 -1.78 44.92 -35.91
N MET A 190 -2.11 45.82 -34.97
CA MET A 190 -2.89 47.04 -35.24
C MET A 190 -2.20 47.95 -36.28
N ARG A 191 -0.89 48.16 -36.16
CA ARG A 191 -0.10 48.95 -37.14
C ARG A 191 -0.08 48.28 -38.51
N ALA A 192 0.19 46.97 -38.56
CA ALA A 192 0.24 46.19 -39.80
C ALA A 192 -1.10 46.20 -40.54
N TYR A 193 -2.22 45.98 -39.84
CA TYR A 193 -3.56 46.09 -40.42
C TYR A 193 -3.83 47.49 -40.98
N CYS A 194 -3.41 48.55 -40.30
CA CYS A 194 -3.56 49.92 -40.83
C CYS A 194 -2.71 50.16 -42.09
N ARG A 195 -1.48 49.64 -42.13
CA ARG A 195 -0.58 49.74 -43.28
C ARG A 195 -1.09 48.96 -44.50
N LEU A 196 -1.82 47.86 -44.27
CA LEU A 196 -2.52 47.09 -45.31
C LEU A 196 -3.90 47.69 -45.68
N GLY A 197 -4.26 48.86 -45.13
CA GLY A 197 -5.54 49.52 -45.41
C GLY A 197 -6.76 48.90 -44.72
N GLN A 198 -6.56 47.93 -43.82
CA GLN A 198 -7.60 47.20 -43.10
C GLN A 198 -7.89 47.82 -41.72
N ARG A 199 -8.29 49.10 -41.71
CA ARG A 199 -8.54 49.86 -40.47
C ARG A 199 -9.52 49.18 -39.50
N ASN A 200 -10.57 48.54 -40.02
CA ASN A 200 -11.56 47.88 -39.17
C ASN A 200 -10.96 46.66 -38.44
N ALA A 201 -10.06 45.92 -39.08
CA ALA A 201 -9.35 44.80 -38.45
C ALA A 201 -8.41 45.30 -37.33
N ALA A 202 -7.75 46.44 -37.52
CA ALA A 202 -6.94 47.06 -36.47
C ALA A 202 -7.77 47.46 -35.23
N LEU A 203 -8.96 48.04 -35.44
CA LEU A 203 -9.85 48.41 -34.33
C LEU A 203 -10.42 47.17 -33.62
N GLU A 204 -10.67 46.08 -34.35
CA GLU A 204 -11.10 44.82 -33.77
C GLU A 204 -9.99 44.15 -32.94
N GLN A 205 -8.75 44.21 -33.41
CA GLN A 205 -7.60 43.71 -32.67
C GLN A 205 -7.45 44.40 -31.30
N TYR A 206 -7.70 45.71 -31.23
CA TYR A 206 -7.71 46.43 -29.94
C TYR A 206 -8.82 45.93 -29.00
N ARG A 207 -10.02 45.66 -29.52
CA ARG A 207 -11.12 45.15 -28.69
C ARG A 207 -10.77 43.80 -28.08
N ARG A 208 -10.19 42.89 -28.88
CA ARG A 208 -9.69 41.59 -28.40
C ARG A 208 -8.62 41.76 -27.32
N CYS A 209 -7.61 42.60 -27.58
CA CYS A 209 -6.56 42.92 -26.59
C CYS A 209 -7.16 43.38 -25.26
N ARG A 210 -8.12 44.32 -25.31
CA ARG A 210 -8.79 44.82 -24.11
C ARG A 210 -9.63 43.76 -23.40
N GLU A 211 -10.40 42.97 -24.13
CA GLU A 211 -11.20 41.88 -23.57
C GLU A 211 -10.31 40.86 -22.85
N THR A 212 -9.24 40.39 -23.51
CA THR A 212 -8.29 39.45 -22.92
C THR A 212 -7.61 40.00 -21.65
N ILE A 213 -7.12 41.24 -21.66
CA ILE A 213 -6.46 41.83 -20.48
C ILE A 213 -7.45 42.04 -19.33
N LEU A 214 -8.69 42.44 -19.64
CA LEU A 214 -9.71 42.64 -18.62
C LEU A 214 -10.15 41.32 -17.99
N GLU A 215 -10.29 40.26 -18.79
CA GLU A 215 -10.68 38.92 -18.33
C GLU A 215 -9.58 38.25 -17.48
N GLU A 216 -8.32 38.31 -17.94
CA GLU A 216 -7.21 37.60 -17.30
C GLU A 216 -6.56 38.40 -16.15
N LEU A 217 -6.43 39.73 -16.29
CA LEU A 217 -5.70 40.59 -15.35
C LEU A 217 -6.59 41.58 -14.59
N GLY A 218 -7.85 41.78 -15.01
CA GLY A 218 -8.77 42.73 -14.37
C GLY A 218 -8.39 44.21 -14.53
N THR A 219 -7.51 44.52 -15.49
CA THR A 219 -7.00 45.88 -15.74
C THR A 219 -7.33 46.36 -17.16
N GLU A 220 -7.15 47.67 -17.43
CA GLU A 220 -7.20 48.20 -18.80
C GLU A 220 -5.83 48.01 -19.51
N PRO A 221 -5.80 48.00 -20.86
CA PRO A 221 -4.56 47.96 -21.64
C PRO A 221 -3.59 49.11 -21.31
N MET A 222 -2.31 48.91 -21.58
CA MET A 222 -1.28 49.93 -21.44
C MET A 222 -1.60 51.21 -22.23
N VAL A 223 -1.10 52.33 -21.73
CA VAL A 223 -1.34 53.67 -22.30
C VAL A 223 -0.94 53.72 -23.78
N GLU A 224 0.19 53.12 -24.15
CA GLU A 224 0.70 53.05 -25.51
C GLU A 224 -0.27 52.32 -26.46
N THR A 225 -0.98 51.30 -25.96
CA THR A 225 -1.97 50.53 -26.72
C THR A 225 -3.24 51.35 -26.94
N THR A 226 -3.71 52.05 -25.90
CA THR A 226 -4.86 52.96 -26.00
C THR A 226 -4.56 54.18 -26.87
N GLU A 227 -3.36 54.75 -26.80
CA GLU A 227 -2.93 55.86 -27.64
C GLU A 227 -2.92 55.47 -29.13
N LEU A 228 -2.36 54.30 -29.47
CA LEU A 228 -2.39 53.78 -30.84
C LEU A 228 -3.83 53.58 -31.35
N TYR A 229 -4.72 53.05 -30.50
CA TYR A 229 -6.14 52.95 -30.83
C TYR A 229 -6.76 54.31 -31.15
N GLN A 230 -6.48 55.34 -30.33
CA GLN A 230 -6.99 56.70 -30.58
C GLN A 230 -6.43 57.29 -31.87
N GLU A 231 -5.14 57.10 -32.17
CA GLU A 231 -4.53 57.55 -33.43
C GLU A 231 -5.19 56.91 -34.66
N ILE A 232 -5.48 55.61 -34.59
CA ILE A 232 -6.18 54.86 -35.65
C ILE A 232 -7.64 55.32 -35.76
N LEU A 233 -8.31 55.59 -34.64
CA LEU A 233 -9.69 56.06 -34.57
C LEU A 233 -9.86 57.49 -35.11
N GLU A 234 -8.87 58.34 -34.90
CA GLU A 234 -8.86 59.74 -35.35
C GLU A 234 -8.25 59.92 -36.75
N ARG A 235 -7.80 58.83 -37.39
CA ARG A 235 -7.14 58.83 -38.72
C ARG A 235 -5.83 59.63 -38.75
N ARG A 236 -5.14 59.70 -37.62
CA ARG A 236 -3.80 60.32 -37.50
C ARG A 236 -2.68 59.36 -37.89
N PHE A 237 -2.94 58.05 -37.88
CA PHE A 237 -1.97 57.05 -38.33
C PHE A 237 -1.89 56.98 -39.88
N PRO A 238 -0.71 57.18 -40.50
CA PRO A 238 -0.57 57.25 -41.95
C PRO A 238 -0.74 55.87 -42.63
N ALA A 239 -1.67 55.78 -43.58
CA ALA A 239 -1.80 54.64 -44.48
C ALA A 239 -0.83 54.81 -45.67
N VAL A 240 -0.08 53.75 -46.01
CA VAL A 240 0.77 53.73 -47.21
C VAL A 240 -0.06 53.16 -48.38
N GLY A 241 0.14 53.76 -49.56
CA GLY A 241 -0.44 53.47 -50.87
C GLY A 241 -1.32 52.22 -51.05
N VAL A 242 -2.52 52.46 -51.60
CA VAL A 242 -3.54 51.47 -52.00
C VAL A 242 -2.95 50.36 -52.88
N ALA A 243 -2.73 49.18 -52.30
CA ALA A 243 -2.76 47.91 -53.04
C ALA A 243 -4.07 47.17 -52.70
N LYS A 244 -4.63 46.46 -53.69
CA LYS A 244 -5.97 45.84 -53.66
C LYS A 244 -6.28 45.15 -52.31
N ALA A 245 -7.40 45.55 -51.70
CA ALA A 245 -7.97 44.89 -50.54
C ALA A 245 -8.30 43.42 -50.87
N VAL A 246 -7.45 42.50 -50.42
CA VAL A 246 -7.85 41.12 -50.15
C VAL A 246 -8.37 41.12 -48.71
N PRO A 247 -9.61 40.69 -48.43
CA PRO A 247 -10.10 40.57 -47.07
C PRO A 247 -9.32 39.46 -46.37
N ILE A 248 -8.36 39.83 -45.51
CA ILE A 248 -7.68 38.90 -44.62
C ILE A 248 -8.57 38.78 -43.37
N GLN A 249 -9.09 37.59 -43.10
CA GLN A 249 -9.81 37.31 -41.87
C GLN A 249 -8.84 37.43 -40.69
N VAL A 250 -9.28 38.09 -39.62
CA VAL A 250 -8.53 38.10 -38.35
C VAL A 250 -8.41 36.65 -37.88
N PRO A 251 -7.19 36.09 -37.72
CA PRO A 251 -7.01 34.69 -37.32
C PRO A 251 -7.80 34.36 -36.05
N SER A 252 -8.44 33.19 -36.03
CA SER A 252 -9.07 32.62 -34.83
C SER A 252 -7.98 32.11 -33.89
N LEU A 253 -8.02 32.52 -32.61
CA LEU A 253 -7.12 32.06 -31.54
C LEU A 253 -7.47 30.63 -31.05
N GLN A 254 -8.23 29.85 -31.82
CA GLN A 254 -8.48 28.46 -31.47
C GLN A 254 -7.22 27.63 -31.72
N PRO A 255 -6.80 26.77 -30.77
CA PRO A 255 -5.64 25.93 -30.96
C PRO A 255 -5.82 25.08 -32.21
N THR A 256 -4.83 25.17 -33.10
CA THR A 256 -4.77 24.31 -34.29
C THR A 256 -4.44 22.88 -33.83
N PRO A 257 -5.07 21.83 -34.38
CA PRO A 257 -4.78 20.46 -33.97
C PRO A 257 -3.29 20.12 -34.14
N ALA A 258 -2.66 19.61 -33.10
CA ALA A 258 -1.27 19.17 -33.13
C ALA A 258 -1.11 17.95 -34.06
N ALA A 259 -0.35 18.11 -35.14
CA ALA A 259 -0.01 17.02 -36.05
C ALA A 259 0.96 16.03 -35.38
N GLY A 260 0.55 14.77 -35.24
CA GLY A 260 1.43 13.66 -34.81
C GLY A 260 0.97 12.85 -33.58
N ARG A 261 -0.24 13.06 -33.08
CA ARG A 261 -0.85 12.17 -32.07
C ARG A 261 -1.03 10.76 -32.65
N ASP A 262 -0.79 9.74 -31.82
CA ASP A 262 -1.13 8.36 -32.16
C ASP A 262 -2.67 8.27 -32.29
N PRO A 263 -3.22 7.63 -33.35
CA PRO A 263 -4.67 7.47 -33.52
C PRO A 263 -5.38 6.90 -32.28
N LEU A 264 -4.69 6.06 -31.49
CA LEU A 264 -5.23 5.47 -30.25
C LEU A 264 -5.14 6.39 -29.02
N ASP A 265 -4.31 7.44 -29.04
CA ASP A 265 -4.26 8.49 -28.01
C ASP A 265 -5.39 9.52 -28.18
N VAL A 266 -5.85 9.72 -29.40
CA VAL A 266 -6.94 10.64 -29.75
C VAL A 266 -8.30 10.16 -29.24
N ALA A 267 -8.41 8.88 -28.89
CA ALA A 267 -9.65 8.33 -28.38
C ALA A 267 -10.07 8.91 -27.02
N ALA A 268 -9.16 9.42 -26.16
CA ALA A 268 -9.54 9.95 -24.86
C ALA A 268 -9.64 11.49 -24.88
N PRO A 269 -10.77 12.09 -24.45
CA PRO A 269 -10.88 13.54 -24.39
C PRO A 269 -9.90 14.10 -23.34
N ALA A 270 -9.22 15.19 -23.70
CA ALA A 270 -8.29 15.88 -22.79
C ALA A 270 -9.03 16.49 -21.60
N ARG A 271 -10.26 16.99 -21.84
CA ARG A 271 -11.17 17.50 -20.83
C ARG A 271 -12.16 16.43 -20.34
N LEU A 272 -12.56 16.52 -19.08
CA LEU A 272 -13.72 15.75 -18.58
C LEU A 272 -15.03 16.39 -19.09
N ILE A 273 -15.76 15.67 -19.94
CA ILE A 273 -16.97 16.16 -20.62
C ILE A 273 -18.24 15.60 -19.97
N GLY A 274 -19.27 16.45 -19.85
CA GLY A 274 -20.60 16.06 -19.38
C GLY A 274 -20.67 15.69 -17.90
N ARG A 275 -19.71 16.16 -17.09
CA ARG A 275 -19.57 15.90 -15.66
C ARG A 275 -19.46 17.18 -14.82
N GLU A 276 -19.86 18.31 -15.38
CA GLU A 276 -19.77 19.62 -14.76
C GLU A 276 -20.56 19.69 -13.46
N GLN A 277 -21.74 19.07 -13.40
CA GLN A 277 -22.59 19.06 -12.21
C GLN A 277 -21.97 18.23 -11.09
N GLU A 278 -21.43 17.07 -11.41
CA GLU A 278 -20.77 16.16 -10.47
C GLU A 278 -19.46 16.75 -9.95
N LEU A 279 -18.66 17.41 -10.81
CA LEU A 279 -17.47 18.16 -10.38
C LEU A 279 -17.85 19.35 -9.49
N ALA A 280 -18.88 20.11 -9.85
CA ALA A 280 -19.36 21.21 -9.01
C ALA A 280 -19.88 20.73 -7.65
N PHE A 281 -20.46 19.53 -7.59
CA PHE A 281 -20.85 18.89 -6.34
C PHE A 281 -19.61 18.56 -5.48
N LEU A 282 -18.61 17.88 -6.03
CA LEU A 282 -17.37 17.55 -5.32
C LEU A 282 -16.63 18.80 -4.85
N GLN A 283 -16.59 19.85 -5.68
CA GLN A 283 -15.99 21.13 -5.33
C GLN A 283 -16.71 21.81 -4.16
N ARG A 284 -18.04 21.68 -4.05
CA ARG A 284 -18.80 22.20 -2.90
C ARG A 284 -18.43 21.47 -1.61
N CYS A 285 -18.40 20.13 -1.65
CA CYS A 285 -17.97 19.33 -0.51
C CYS A 285 -16.50 19.65 -0.11
N TRP A 286 -15.65 19.97 -1.08
CA TRP A 286 -14.29 20.43 -0.81
C TRP A 286 -14.24 21.79 -0.11
N GLN A 287 -15.03 22.77 -0.56
CA GLN A 287 -15.10 24.08 0.08
C GLN A 287 -15.56 23.97 1.54
N GLU A 288 -16.47 23.05 1.84
CA GLU A 288 -16.89 22.73 3.21
C GLU A 288 -15.73 22.11 4.00
N ALA A 289 -15.03 21.11 3.43
CA ALA A 289 -13.88 20.49 4.06
C ALA A 289 -12.75 21.51 4.35
N GLU A 290 -12.41 22.37 3.40
CA GLU A 290 -11.41 23.43 3.55
C GLU A 290 -11.78 24.40 4.69
N ALA A 291 -13.07 24.67 4.86
CA ALA A 291 -13.64 25.42 5.99
C ALA A 291 -13.70 24.63 7.32
N ARG A 292 -12.96 23.52 7.43
CA ARG A 292 -12.91 22.60 8.58
C ARG A 292 -14.22 21.87 8.87
N GLN A 293 -15.04 21.67 7.84
CA GLN A 293 -16.21 20.79 7.86
C GLN A 293 -15.90 19.57 6.99
N GLY A 294 -14.97 18.74 7.48
CA GLY A 294 -14.58 17.52 6.79
C GLY A 294 -15.77 16.59 6.56
N GLY A 295 -15.68 15.73 5.55
CA GLY A 295 -16.81 14.92 5.13
C GLY A 295 -16.41 13.68 4.34
N LEU A 296 -17.39 12.81 4.11
CA LEU A 296 -17.25 11.62 3.29
C LEU A 296 -18.23 11.66 2.11
N VAL A 297 -17.75 11.47 0.90
CA VAL A 297 -18.60 11.38 -0.30
C VAL A 297 -18.54 9.97 -0.86
N PHE A 298 -19.71 9.34 -0.98
CA PHE A 298 -19.85 8.06 -1.66
C PHE A 298 -20.20 8.27 -3.14
N ILE A 299 -19.32 7.87 -4.06
CA ILE A 299 -19.56 7.90 -5.50
C ILE A 299 -20.00 6.51 -5.97
N SER A 300 -21.24 6.42 -6.43
CA SER A 300 -21.86 5.18 -6.90
C SER A 300 -22.16 5.24 -8.39
N GLY A 301 -22.06 4.13 -9.10
CA GLY A 301 -22.40 4.07 -10.52
C GLY A 301 -21.98 2.75 -11.17
N GLU A 302 -22.50 2.49 -12.36
CA GLU A 302 -22.24 1.25 -13.10
C GLU A 302 -20.74 1.10 -13.45
N ALA A 303 -20.30 -0.13 -13.71
CA ALA A 303 -18.97 -0.39 -14.25
C ALA A 303 -18.72 0.40 -15.55
N GLY A 304 -17.53 1.01 -15.68
CA GLY A 304 -17.12 1.78 -16.87
C GLY A 304 -17.75 3.18 -17.00
N VAL A 305 -18.63 3.60 -16.08
CA VAL A 305 -19.33 4.90 -16.18
C VAL A 305 -18.45 6.14 -15.93
N GLY A 306 -17.19 5.95 -15.49
CA GLY A 306 -16.23 7.04 -15.28
C GLY A 306 -16.02 7.49 -13.82
N LYS A 307 -16.33 6.66 -12.81
CA LYS A 307 -16.13 6.98 -11.39
C LYS A 307 -14.69 7.35 -11.05
N THR A 308 -13.75 6.48 -11.45
CA THR A 308 -12.30 6.70 -11.27
C THR A 308 -11.85 7.95 -11.99
N ARG A 309 -12.22 8.12 -13.26
CA ARG A 309 -11.86 9.31 -14.05
C ARG A 309 -12.38 10.62 -13.42
N LEU A 310 -13.58 10.63 -12.85
CA LEU A 310 -14.11 11.77 -12.10
C LEU A 310 -13.28 12.07 -10.84
N ALA A 311 -12.93 11.05 -10.07
CA ALA A 311 -12.10 11.20 -8.87
C ALA A 311 -10.67 11.66 -9.21
N GLU A 312 -10.10 11.15 -10.30
CA GLU A 312 -8.78 11.55 -10.82
C GLU A 312 -8.78 13.01 -11.28
N GLU A 313 -9.78 13.43 -12.06
CA GLU A 313 -9.93 14.82 -12.52
C GLU A 313 -10.05 15.78 -11.32
N PHE A 314 -10.86 15.41 -10.33
CA PHE A 314 -11.02 16.18 -9.11
C PHE A 314 -9.72 16.26 -8.28
N ALA A 315 -9.06 15.12 -8.06
CA ALA A 315 -7.77 15.06 -7.37
C ALA A 315 -6.69 15.87 -8.09
N HIS A 316 -6.65 15.81 -9.43
CA HIS A 316 -5.73 16.59 -10.23
C HIS A 316 -5.94 18.10 -10.01
N ARG A 317 -7.18 18.60 -10.08
CA ARG A 317 -7.50 20.00 -9.81
C ARG A 317 -7.06 20.44 -8.40
N LEU A 318 -7.25 19.59 -7.40
CA LEU A 318 -6.87 19.90 -6.02
C LEU A 318 -5.34 19.87 -5.81
N ARG A 319 -4.60 18.98 -6.49
CA ARG A 319 -3.12 18.98 -6.45
C ARG A 319 -2.53 20.32 -6.91
N TRP A 320 -3.09 20.89 -7.97
CA TRP A 320 -2.71 22.24 -8.45
C TRP A 320 -2.98 23.35 -7.43
N GLN A 321 -3.87 23.12 -6.47
CA GLN A 321 -4.19 24.02 -5.35
C GLN A 321 -3.35 23.74 -4.09
N GLY A 322 -2.38 22.81 -4.15
CA GLY A 322 -1.50 22.45 -3.03
C GLY A 322 -2.10 21.44 -2.06
N VAL A 323 -3.20 20.76 -2.43
CA VAL A 323 -3.85 19.73 -1.60
C VAL A 323 -3.06 18.42 -1.67
N ARG A 324 -2.87 17.77 -0.52
CA ARG A 324 -2.25 16.45 -0.44
C ARG A 324 -3.29 15.38 -0.73
N VAL A 325 -3.03 14.52 -1.73
CA VAL A 325 -3.94 13.45 -2.15
C VAL A 325 -3.40 12.09 -1.73
N LEU A 326 -4.15 11.39 -0.89
CA LEU A 326 -3.94 9.99 -0.51
C LEU A 326 -4.87 9.14 -1.35
N TRP A 327 -4.35 8.07 -1.94
CA TRP A 327 -5.13 7.22 -2.83
C TRP A 327 -4.90 5.75 -2.51
N GLY A 328 -5.97 5.04 -2.18
CA GLY A 328 -5.97 3.60 -1.97
C GLY A 328 -7.05 2.91 -2.77
N ARG A 329 -6.82 1.65 -3.12
CA ARG A 329 -7.71 0.85 -3.95
C ARG A 329 -8.10 -0.41 -3.21
N CYS A 330 -9.30 -0.90 -3.50
CA CYS A 330 -9.75 -2.22 -3.08
C CYS A 330 -9.76 -3.19 -4.27
N TYR A 331 -9.11 -4.35 -4.15
CA TYR A 331 -9.18 -5.46 -5.12
C TYR A 331 -10.02 -6.63 -4.59
N GLU A 332 -10.51 -7.48 -5.49
CA GLU A 332 -11.45 -8.56 -5.17
C GLU A 332 -10.95 -9.54 -4.09
N PHE A 333 -9.66 -9.88 -4.10
CA PHE A 333 -9.07 -10.74 -3.08
C PHE A 333 -8.78 -10.00 -1.75
N GLU A 334 -8.83 -8.66 -1.71
CA GLU A 334 -8.57 -7.89 -0.49
C GLU A 334 -9.74 -7.86 0.48
N ARG A 335 -10.88 -8.47 0.14
CA ARG A 335 -11.91 -8.78 1.14
C ARG A 335 -11.37 -9.58 2.32
N VAL A 336 -10.25 -10.28 2.12
CA VAL A 336 -9.57 -11.00 3.18
C VAL A 336 -8.39 -10.23 3.81
N LEU A 337 -7.93 -9.12 3.21
CA LEU A 337 -6.86 -8.28 3.75
C LEU A 337 -7.45 -7.12 4.60
N PRO A 338 -7.08 -7.01 5.89
CA PRO A 338 -7.60 -5.95 6.75
C PRO A 338 -6.95 -4.60 6.44
N TYR A 339 -7.75 -3.52 6.48
CA TYR A 339 -7.33 -2.12 6.34
C TYR A 339 -6.59 -1.71 5.05
N GLN A 340 -6.44 -2.62 4.09
CA GLN A 340 -5.61 -2.49 2.91
C GLN A 340 -5.74 -1.18 2.10
N PRO A 341 -6.94 -0.67 1.74
CA PRO A 341 -7.03 0.59 1.00
C PRO A 341 -6.55 1.79 1.83
N VAL A 342 -6.62 1.73 3.16
CA VAL A 342 -6.09 2.80 4.03
C VAL A 342 -4.58 2.67 4.14
N THR A 343 -4.06 1.44 4.26
CA THR A 343 -2.62 1.14 4.21
C THR A 343 -2.00 1.70 2.93
N GLU A 344 -2.55 1.33 1.76
CA GLU A 344 -2.07 1.81 0.46
C GLU A 344 -2.17 3.34 0.33
N ALA A 345 -3.28 3.92 0.81
CA ALA A 345 -3.45 5.37 0.81
C ALA A 345 -2.38 6.09 1.65
N LEU A 346 -1.94 5.50 2.77
CA LEU A 346 -0.86 6.05 3.59
C LEU A 346 0.52 5.83 2.98
N GLU A 347 0.80 4.63 2.47
CA GLU A 347 2.02 4.30 1.73
C GLU A 347 2.22 5.25 0.54
N SER A 348 1.11 5.66 -0.11
CA SER A 348 1.08 6.68 -1.17
C SER A 348 1.78 7.99 -0.81
N THR A 349 1.89 8.30 0.49
CA THR A 349 2.43 9.57 0.99
C THR A 349 3.75 9.45 1.73
N LEU A 350 4.17 8.25 2.14
CA LEU A 350 5.41 8.07 2.89
C LEU A 350 6.65 8.63 2.18
N PRO A 351 6.84 8.48 0.86
CA PRO A 351 7.98 9.07 0.17
C PRO A 351 8.03 10.60 0.30
N ALA A 352 6.87 11.26 0.20
CA ALA A 352 6.73 12.70 0.28
C ALA A 352 6.82 13.26 1.71
N LEU A 353 6.62 12.41 2.74
CA LEU A 353 6.74 12.81 4.14
C LEU A 353 8.20 12.96 4.54
N SER A 354 8.55 14.16 5.01
CA SER A 354 9.87 14.45 5.57
C SER A 354 10.04 13.78 6.94
N SER A 355 11.26 13.34 7.27
CA SER A 355 11.57 12.83 8.62
C SER A 355 11.27 13.86 9.71
N SER A 356 11.35 15.16 9.39
CA SER A 356 10.98 16.25 10.29
C SER A 356 9.48 16.38 10.55
N GLU A 357 8.63 16.20 9.53
CA GLU A 357 7.17 16.12 9.73
C GLU A 357 6.84 14.93 10.62
N LEU A 358 7.39 13.75 10.30
CA LEU A 358 7.17 12.52 11.07
C LEU A 358 7.69 12.61 12.51
N ALA A 359 8.78 13.36 12.77
CA ALA A 359 9.30 13.59 14.12
C ALA A 359 8.34 14.37 15.02
N GLY A 360 7.44 15.17 14.44
CA GLY A 360 6.41 15.91 15.17
C GLY A 360 5.31 15.03 15.78
N PHE A 361 5.15 13.80 15.29
CA PHE A 361 4.11 12.91 15.77
C PHE A 361 4.51 12.25 17.10
N PRO A 362 3.58 12.17 18.08
CA PRO A 362 3.75 11.36 19.28
C PRO A 362 4.14 9.92 18.94
N ALA A 363 5.13 9.39 19.67
CA ALA A 363 5.67 8.03 19.46
C ALA A 363 4.56 6.97 19.33
N TRP A 364 3.58 7.00 20.22
CA TRP A 364 2.50 6.02 20.24
C TRP A 364 1.62 6.04 18.98
N ILE A 365 1.44 7.19 18.32
CA ILE A 365 0.67 7.28 17.07
C ILE A 365 1.44 6.57 15.96
N VAL A 366 2.73 6.89 15.83
CA VAL A 366 3.60 6.29 14.82
C VAL A 366 3.70 4.78 15.04
N THR A 367 3.79 4.32 16.30
CA THR A 367 3.79 2.90 16.63
C THR A 367 2.51 2.17 16.21
N GLU A 368 1.33 2.75 16.42
CA GLU A 368 0.08 2.11 16.00
C GLU A 368 -0.10 2.15 14.47
N VAL A 369 0.28 3.26 13.81
CA VAL A 369 0.29 3.35 12.34
C VAL A 369 1.27 2.33 11.74
N ALA A 370 2.41 2.10 12.38
CA ALA A 370 3.42 1.12 11.96
C ALA A 370 2.91 -0.33 11.94
N ARG A 371 1.81 -0.64 12.63
CA ARG A 371 1.17 -1.96 12.54
C ARG A 371 0.54 -2.23 11.18
N LEU A 372 0.13 -1.16 10.48
CA LEU A 372 -0.43 -1.22 9.14
C LEU A 372 0.61 -0.85 8.08
N VAL A 373 1.50 0.09 8.40
CA VAL A 373 2.51 0.61 7.49
C VAL A 373 3.90 0.60 8.16
N PRO A 374 4.59 -0.55 8.19
CA PRO A 374 5.87 -0.71 8.92
C PRO A 374 6.96 0.28 8.47
N ASP A 375 6.98 0.64 7.18
CA ASP A 375 7.94 1.56 6.56
C ASP A 375 8.01 2.93 7.23
N VAL A 376 6.96 3.33 7.98
CA VAL A 376 6.98 4.58 8.74
C VAL A 376 8.10 4.59 9.80
N LEU A 377 8.52 3.41 10.30
CA LEU A 377 9.59 3.25 11.28
C LEU A 377 10.97 3.48 10.67
N GLU A 378 11.17 3.22 9.37
CA GLU A 378 12.45 3.49 8.69
C GLU A 378 12.80 4.98 8.74
N LYS A 379 11.77 5.84 8.70
CA LYS A 379 11.90 7.30 8.82
C LYS A 379 11.96 7.81 10.27
N ARG A 380 11.69 6.93 11.25
CA ARG A 380 11.71 7.20 12.71
C ARG A 380 12.49 6.10 13.47
N PRO A 381 13.78 5.87 13.16
CA PRO A 381 14.58 4.83 13.82
C PRO A 381 14.85 5.12 15.30
N ASP A 382 14.51 6.32 15.78
CA ASP A 382 14.57 6.74 17.17
C ASP A 382 13.49 6.11 18.06
N LEU A 383 12.43 5.56 17.46
CA LEU A 383 11.32 4.96 18.18
C LEU A 383 11.60 3.47 18.47
N ASP A 384 11.81 3.15 19.74
CA ASP A 384 11.73 1.78 20.22
C ASP A 384 10.25 1.38 20.30
N VAL A 385 9.82 0.48 19.40
CA VAL A 385 8.46 -0.07 19.42
C VAL A 385 8.35 -1.05 20.57
N THR A 386 8.10 -0.55 21.78
CA THR A 386 7.65 -1.41 22.89
C THR A 386 6.21 -1.83 22.65
N PRO A 387 5.90 -3.14 22.64
CA PRO A 387 4.51 -3.60 22.67
C PRO A 387 3.82 -2.98 23.89
N ALA A 388 2.72 -2.27 23.65
CA ALA A 388 1.91 -1.77 24.75
C ALA A 388 1.36 -2.94 25.57
N VAL A 389 1.16 -2.72 26.88
CA VAL A 389 0.41 -3.67 27.72
C VAL A 389 -0.95 -3.91 27.08
N PRO A 390 -1.35 -5.18 26.84
CA PRO A 390 -2.64 -5.48 26.22
C PRO A 390 -3.77 -4.84 27.00
N SER A 391 -4.62 -4.08 26.32
CA SER A 391 -5.80 -3.44 26.91
C SER A 391 -7.00 -3.74 26.04
N ASP A 392 -8.19 -3.80 26.63
CA ASP A 392 -9.43 -4.06 25.87
C ASP A 392 -9.79 -2.93 24.87
N GLU A 393 -8.97 -1.85 24.81
CA GLU A 393 -9.13 -0.68 23.94
C GLU A 393 -8.19 -0.67 22.72
N GLU A 394 -7.44 -1.75 22.46
CA GLU A 394 -6.40 -1.79 21.40
C GLU A 394 -6.88 -1.38 20.00
N ARG A 395 -8.03 -1.91 19.54
CA ARG A 395 -8.61 -1.49 18.24
C ARG A 395 -9.03 -0.01 18.26
N THR A 396 -9.61 0.45 19.37
CA THR A 396 -9.99 1.86 19.54
C THR A 396 -8.76 2.75 19.50
N ARG A 397 -7.64 2.29 20.07
CA ARG A 397 -6.35 2.99 20.06
C ARG A 397 -5.76 3.05 18.66
N LEU A 398 -5.82 1.97 17.88
CA LEU A 398 -5.43 2.00 16.46
C LEU A 398 -6.28 3.02 15.69
N PHE A 399 -7.60 2.99 15.85
CA PHE A 399 -8.51 3.91 15.17
C PHE A 399 -8.27 5.36 15.58
N ASP A 400 -8.03 5.62 16.87
CA ASP A 400 -7.66 6.93 17.40
C ASP A 400 -6.31 7.39 16.82
N ALA A 401 -5.30 6.52 16.80
CA ALA A 401 -4.00 6.81 16.20
C ALA A 401 -4.12 7.19 14.71
N MET A 402 -4.84 6.38 13.91
CA MET A 402 -5.08 6.65 12.50
C MET A 402 -5.82 7.98 12.28
N SER A 403 -6.84 8.25 13.09
CA SER A 403 -7.59 9.51 13.01
C SER A 403 -6.71 10.72 13.34
N ARG A 404 -5.89 10.63 14.41
CA ARG A 404 -4.97 11.72 14.80
C ARG A 404 -3.84 11.89 13.79
N PHE A 405 -3.35 10.80 13.21
CA PHE A 405 -2.33 10.85 12.19
C PHE A 405 -2.84 11.65 10.97
N LEU A 406 -4.02 11.32 10.45
CA LEU A 406 -4.64 12.04 9.33
C LEU A 406 -4.99 13.49 9.70
N ALA A 407 -5.48 13.74 10.91
CA ALA A 407 -5.78 15.08 11.42
C ALA A 407 -4.53 15.98 11.48
N GLU A 408 -3.42 15.46 11.99
CA GLU A 408 -2.15 16.19 12.06
C GLU A 408 -1.59 16.44 10.66
N LEU A 409 -1.63 15.44 9.76
CA LEU A 409 -1.27 15.62 8.36
C LEU A 409 -2.08 16.73 7.68
N SER A 410 -3.39 16.77 7.95
CA SER A 410 -4.29 17.80 7.40
C SER A 410 -4.01 19.21 7.93
N SER A 411 -3.29 19.33 9.05
CA SER A 411 -2.94 20.63 9.64
C SER A 411 -1.79 21.32 8.89
N ASN A 412 -0.93 20.56 8.21
CA ASN A 412 0.15 21.08 7.37
C ASN A 412 -0.31 21.40 5.95
N ALA A 413 -1.16 20.56 5.38
CA ALA A 413 -1.79 20.76 4.08
C ALA A 413 -3.17 20.08 4.06
N PRO A 414 -4.20 20.70 3.47
CA PRO A 414 -5.51 20.06 3.31
C PRO A 414 -5.40 18.70 2.63
N LEU A 415 -6.28 17.77 3.00
CA LEU A 415 -6.18 16.36 2.64
C LEU A 415 -7.37 15.88 1.81
N LEU A 416 -7.11 15.23 0.69
CA LEU A 416 -8.09 14.39 -0.02
C LEU A 416 -7.69 12.92 0.19
N VAL A 417 -8.60 12.09 0.70
CA VAL A 417 -8.40 10.64 0.81
C VAL A 417 -9.36 9.93 -0.12
N VAL A 418 -8.85 9.25 -1.14
CA VAL A 418 -9.66 8.48 -2.11
C VAL A 418 -9.51 7.00 -1.83
N MET A 419 -10.63 6.31 -1.70
CA MET A 419 -10.73 4.86 -1.56
C MET A 419 -11.57 4.29 -2.71
N GLU A 420 -10.94 3.56 -3.61
CA GLU A 420 -11.62 3.02 -4.79
C GLU A 420 -12.24 1.65 -4.56
N ASP A 421 -13.39 1.41 -5.20
CA ASP A 421 -14.03 0.10 -5.26
C ASP A 421 -14.32 -0.52 -3.88
N LEU A 422 -14.82 0.29 -2.93
CA LEU A 422 -15.14 -0.09 -1.54
C LEU A 422 -16.03 -1.33 -1.39
N GLN A 423 -16.70 -1.80 -2.44
CA GLN A 423 -17.40 -3.09 -2.41
C GLN A 423 -16.49 -4.29 -2.09
N TRP A 424 -15.18 -4.14 -2.28
CA TRP A 424 -14.17 -5.15 -1.97
C TRP A 424 -13.47 -4.91 -0.62
N ALA A 425 -13.80 -3.84 0.09
CA ALA A 425 -13.22 -3.57 1.39
C ALA A 425 -13.62 -4.65 2.42
N SER A 426 -12.67 -5.03 3.26
CA SER A 426 -12.89 -5.89 4.41
C SER A 426 -13.76 -5.21 5.48
N GLU A 427 -14.37 -5.99 6.38
CA GLU A 427 -15.31 -5.43 7.36
C GLU A 427 -14.59 -4.49 8.36
N SER A 428 -13.38 -4.86 8.77
CA SER A 428 -12.49 -4.02 9.58
C SER A 428 -12.21 -2.66 8.92
N THR A 429 -11.94 -2.64 7.62
CA THR A 429 -11.77 -1.42 6.82
C THR A 429 -13.02 -0.53 6.87
N LEU A 430 -14.20 -1.11 6.65
CA LEU A 430 -15.46 -0.36 6.70
C LEU A 430 -15.74 0.22 8.09
N GLN A 431 -15.35 -0.49 9.15
CA GLN A 431 -15.42 0.02 10.53
C GLN A 431 -14.45 1.17 10.76
N LEU A 432 -13.23 1.10 10.23
CA LEU A 432 -12.27 2.21 10.27
C LEU A 432 -12.81 3.43 9.51
N VAL A 433 -13.33 3.26 8.29
CA VAL A 433 -13.97 4.35 7.52
C VAL A 433 -15.12 4.98 8.31
N HIS A 434 -15.94 4.17 8.97
CA HIS A 434 -17.00 4.67 9.86
C HIS A 434 -16.43 5.54 10.99
N TYR A 435 -15.36 5.08 11.64
CA TYR A 435 -14.71 5.81 12.73
C TYR A 435 -14.10 7.12 12.23
N LEU A 436 -13.31 7.07 11.16
CA LEU A 436 -12.65 8.24 10.56
C LEU A 436 -13.65 9.29 10.12
N ALA A 437 -14.76 8.90 9.49
CA ALA A 437 -15.78 9.85 9.04
C ALA A 437 -16.35 10.70 10.16
N ARG A 438 -16.49 10.14 11.37
CA ARG A 438 -17.01 10.86 12.53
C ARG A 438 -15.96 11.72 13.23
N HIS A 439 -14.73 11.23 13.33
CA HIS A 439 -13.67 11.91 14.08
C HIS A 439 -12.95 12.98 13.25
N LEU A 440 -12.98 12.88 11.91
CA LEU A 440 -12.34 13.83 11.00
C LEU A 440 -13.28 14.95 10.52
N ALA A 441 -14.54 14.96 10.92
CA ALA A 441 -15.53 15.95 10.49
C ALA A 441 -15.15 17.41 10.83
N GLY A 442 -14.27 17.64 11.81
CA GLY A 442 -13.76 18.97 12.18
C GLY A 442 -12.43 19.38 11.53
N HIS A 443 -11.91 18.58 10.60
CA HIS A 443 -10.59 18.76 9.99
C HIS A 443 -10.69 19.12 8.50
N GLN A 444 -9.57 19.57 7.91
CA GLN A 444 -9.48 19.92 6.48
C GLN A 444 -9.30 18.68 5.61
N ILE A 445 -10.25 17.75 5.73
CA ILE A 445 -10.16 16.41 5.13
C ILE A 445 -11.46 16.10 4.40
N LEU A 446 -11.34 15.80 3.10
CA LEU A 446 -12.42 15.20 2.32
C LEU A 446 -12.08 13.75 2.01
N MET A 447 -12.94 12.82 2.38
CA MET A 447 -12.83 11.43 2.00
C MET A 447 -13.78 11.11 0.85
N VAL A 448 -13.32 10.36 -0.14
CA VAL A 448 -14.11 9.94 -1.31
C VAL A 448 -14.05 8.43 -1.44
N GLY A 449 -15.20 7.77 -1.32
CA GLY A 449 -15.33 6.32 -1.48
C GLY A 449 -16.08 5.99 -2.76
N THR A 450 -15.46 5.26 -3.71
CA THR A 450 -16.16 4.81 -4.92
C THR A 450 -16.68 3.38 -4.74
N PHE A 451 -17.86 3.07 -5.28
CA PHE A 451 -18.35 1.69 -5.29
C PHE A 451 -19.36 1.39 -6.41
N ARG A 452 -19.67 0.10 -6.60
CA ARG A 452 -20.61 -0.41 -7.61
C ARG A 452 -21.84 -1.05 -6.96
N PRO A 453 -23.02 -0.43 -7.05
CA PRO A 453 -24.24 -0.98 -6.46
C PRO A 453 -24.59 -2.39 -6.97
N GLU A 454 -24.32 -2.69 -8.24
CA GLU A 454 -24.63 -3.98 -8.86
C GLU A 454 -23.72 -5.14 -8.40
N ALA A 455 -22.56 -4.83 -7.81
CA ALA A 455 -21.62 -5.84 -7.34
C ALA A 455 -21.98 -6.41 -5.95
N ILE A 456 -22.96 -5.81 -5.25
CA ILE A 456 -23.26 -6.11 -3.85
C ILE A 456 -24.76 -6.17 -3.57
N GLY A 457 -25.15 -7.04 -2.63
CA GLY A 457 -26.54 -7.22 -2.24
C GLY A 457 -27.05 -6.10 -1.30
N LEU A 458 -28.37 -6.00 -1.14
CA LEU A 458 -29.00 -5.03 -0.22
C LEU A 458 -28.60 -5.18 1.26
N GLN A 459 -28.11 -6.36 1.65
CA GLN A 459 -27.65 -6.66 3.02
C GLN A 459 -26.14 -6.48 3.21
N ASP A 460 -25.42 -6.00 2.20
CA ASP A 460 -23.98 -5.81 2.26
C ASP A 460 -23.59 -4.76 3.33
N PRO A 461 -22.52 -4.98 4.12
CA PRO A 461 -22.06 -4.05 5.15
C PRO A 461 -21.82 -2.62 4.64
N LEU A 462 -21.33 -2.45 3.41
CA LEU A 462 -21.10 -1.14 2.80
C LEU A 462 -22.42 -0.37 2.61
N MET A 463 -23.50 -1.06 2.21
CA MET A 463 -24.83 -0.45 2.09
C MET A 463 -25.36 0.02 3.45
N GLY A 464 -25.12 -0.79 4.49
CA GLY A 464 -25.46 -0.46 5.87
C GLY A 464 -24.72 0.78 6.37
N LEU A 465 -23.41 0.84 6.13
CA LEU A 465 -22.53 1.96 6.48
C LEU A 465 -22.97 3.26 5.81
N ARG A 466 -23.13 3.23 4.48
CA ARG A 466 -23.55 4.40 3.68
C ARG A 466 -24.85 4.98 4.20
N ARG A 467 -25.87 4.13 4.39
CA ARG A 467 -27.19 4.57 4.89
C ARG A 467 -27.08 5.25 6.25
N ARG A 468 -26.27 4.69 7.16
CA ARG A 468 -26.09 5.23 8.51
C ARG A 468 -25.43 6.60 8.47
N LEU A 469 -24.27 6.73 7.80
CA LEU A 469 -23.52 7.98 7.75
C LEU A 469 -24.28 9.10 7.02
N THR A 470 -25.05 8.77 5.98
CA THR A 470 -25.90 9.77 5.30
C THR A 470 -27.08 10.22 6.16
N GLN A 471 -27.69 9.33 6.95
CA GLN A 471 -28.75 9.71 7.90
C GLN A 471 -28.24 10.61 9.03
N GLU A 472 -26.96 10.48 9.38
CA GLU A 472 -26.29 11.27 10.42
C GLU A 472 -25.76 12.61 9.90
N GLY A 473 -25.82 12.87 8.60
CA GLY A 473 -25.29 14.10 7.98
C GLY A 473 -23.76 14.16 7.92
N VAL A 474 -23.09 13.01 8.05
CA VAL A 474 -21.61 12.90 8.01
C VAL A 474 -21.11 12.52 6.61
N ALA A 475 -21.99 11.93 5.78
CA ALA A 475 -21.64 11.52 4.43
C ALA A 475 -22.69 11.87 3.38
N ASP A 476 -22.23 12.37 2.25
CA ASP A 476 -23.04 12.58 1.06
C ASP A 476 -22.96 11.41 0.08
N SER A 477 -23.92 11.33 -0.83
CA SER A 477 -23.95 10.32 -1.90
C SER A 477 -24.10 10.98 -3.25
N LEU A 478 -23.17 10.70 -4.15
CA LEU A 478 -23.20 11.08 -5.56
C LEU A 478 -23.47 9.84 -6.41
N ARG A 479 -24.53 9.88 -7.23
CA ARG A 479 -24.82 8.81 -8.20
C ARG A 479 -24.42 9.27 -9.59
N LEU A 480 -23.44 8.57 -10.17
CA LEU A 480 -22.92 8.83 -11.50
C LEU A 480 -23.77 8.07 -12.53
N SER A 481 -24.51 8.81 -13.36
CA SER A 481 -25.30 8.26 -14.48
C SER A 481 -24.46 8.12 -15.75
N ARG A 482 -24.99 7.41 -16.76
CA ARG A 482 -24.42 7.41 -18.12
C ARG A 482 -24.44 8.83 -18.72
N LEU A 483 -23.58 9.09 -19.71
CA LEU A 483 -23.50 10.36 -20.42
C LEU A 483 -24.79 10.62 -21.21
N SER A 484 -25.17 11.89 -21.31
CA SER A 484 -26.30 12.30 -22.15
C SER A 484 -25.90 12.23 -23.64
N PRO A 485 -26.88 12.21 -24.56
CA PRO A 485 -26.61 12.31 -26.01
C PRO A 485 -25.73 13.50 -26.37
N GLU A 486 -25.99 14.65 -25.73
CA GLU A 486 -25.27 15.90 -25.96
C GLU A 486 -23.82 15.78 -25.50
N ALA A 487 -23.58 15.19 -24.32
CA ALA A 487 -22.24 14.95 -23.80
C ALA A 487 -21.45 13.93 -24.65
N VAL A 488 -22.13 12.91 -25.20
CA VAL A 488 -21.49 11.98 -26.16
C VAL A 488 -21.12 12.70 -27.45
N THR A 489 -21.99 13.58 -27.96
CA THR A 489 -21.66 14.38 -29.15
C THR A 489 -20.49 15.31 -28.89
N GLU A 490 -20.51 16.05 -27.79
CA GLU A 490 -19.39 16.92 -27.38
C GLU A 490 -18.08 16.11 -27.26
N MET A 491 -18.14 14.93 -26.63
CA MET A 491 -16.99 14.04 -26.48
C MET A 491 -16.44 13.56 -27.82
N VAL A 492 -17.29 13.08 -28.73
CA VAL A 492 -16.87 12.63 -30.05
C VAL A 492 -16.36 13.79 -30.90
N VAL A 493 -16.94 14.99 -30.80
CA VAL A 493 -16.46 16.19 -31.49
C VAL A 493 -15.08 16.59 -30.99
N GLU A 494 -14.88 16.65 -29.67
CA GLU A 494 -13.60 17.02 -29.06
C GLU A 494 -12.50 16.01 -29.40
N MET A 495 -12.81 14.71 -29.31
CA MET A 495 -11.89 13.65 -29.71
C MET A 495 -11.57 13.69 -31.20
N SER A 496 -12.57 13.96 -32.04
CA SER A 496 -12.39 13.84 -33.49
C SER A 496 -11.58 14.96 -34.13
N GLY A 497 -11.60 16.18 -33.60
CA GLY A 497 -11.07 17.35 -34.31
C GLY A 497 -11.77 17.66 -35.65
N ALA A 498 -12.83 16.91 -36.01
CA ALA A 498 -13.54 17.00 -37.28
C ALA A 498 -14.82 17.86 -37.20
N GLY A 499 -15.03 18.53 -36.06
CA GLY A 499 -16.18 19.43 -35.85
C GLY A 499 -17.53 18.72 -35.97
N GLU A 500 -18.54 19.40 -36.52
CA GLU A 500 -19.89 18.84 -36.63
C GLU A 500 -20.02 17.67 -37.63
N ALA A 501 -18.99 17.38 -38.43
CA ALA A 501 -19.03 16.32 -39.44
C ALA A 501 -19.22 14.91 -38.84
N VAL A 502 -18.80 14.71 -37.58
CA VAL A 502 -18.97 13.43 -36.86
C VAL A 502 -20.34 13.28 -36.20
N GLY A 503 -21.26 14.25 -36.35
CA GLY A 503 -22.60 14.21 -35.75
C GLY A 503 -23.39 12.91 -35.99
N PRO A 504 -23.47 12.38 -37.23
CA PRO A 504 -24.14 11.10 -37.50
C PRO A 504 -23.52 9.93 -36.74
N LEU A 505 -22.18 9.87 -36.71
CA LEU A 505 -21.42 8.85 -35.99
C LEU A 505 -21.65 8.96 -34.47
N ALA A 506 -21.64 10.17 -33.91
CA ALA A 506 -21.89 10.41 -32.50
C ALA A 506 -23.30 9.97 -32.07
N GLY A 507 -24.32 10.26 -32.89
CA GLY A 507 -25.69 9.81 -32.66
C GLY A 507 -25.81 8.28 -32.67
N ARG A 508 -25.14 7.62 -33.62
CA ARG A 508 -25.08 6.15 -33.69
C ARG A 508 -24.33 5.55 -32.50
N LEU A 509 -23.17 6.10 -32.13
CA LEU A 509 -22.40 5.68 -30.97
C LEU A 509 -23.21 5.80 -29.67
N TYR A 510 -24.00 6.86 -29.49
CA TYR A 510 -24.89 6.96 -28.34
C TYR A 510 -25.96 5.86 -28.31
N GLN A 511 -26.58 5.53 -29.46
CA GLN A 511 -27.61 4.48 -29.52
C GLN A 511 -27.07 3.11 -29.11
N GLU A 512 -25.84 2.78 -29.52
CA GLU A 512 -25.24 1.47 -29.28
C GLU A 512 -24.60 1.36 -27.89
N THR A 513 -24.07 2.47 -27.36
CA THR A 513 -23.41 2.48 -26.04
C THR A 513 -24.32 2.91 -24.90
N GLU A 514 -25.51 3.44 -25.23
CA GLU A 514 -26.45 4.08 -24.30
C GLU A 514 -25.76 5.10 -23.37
N GLY A 515 -24.72 5.77 -23.88
CA GLY A 515 -23.95 6.78 -23.15
C GLY A 515 -22.95 6.25 -22.13
N ASN A 516 -22.60 4.96 -22.14
CA ASN A 516 -21.54 4.46 -21.26
C ASN A 516 -20.14 4.81 -21.86
N PRO A 517 -19.32 5.65 -21.17
CA PRO A 517 -18.03 6.11 -21.70
C PRO A 517 -17.09 4.97 -22.06
N PHE A 518 -17.04 3.90 -21.26
CA PHE A 518 -16.16 2.77 -21.55
C PHE A 518 -16.51 2.13 -22.90
N PHE A 519 -17.79 1.89 -23.17
CA PHE A 519 -18.22 1.33 -24.45
C PHE A 519 -17.95 2.28 -25.61
N LEU A 520 -18.21 3.58 -25.42
CA LEU A 520 -17.96 4.61 -26.43
C LEU A 520 -16.50 4.59 -26.89
N MET A 521 -15.59 4.58 -25.91
CA MET A 521 -14.15 4.55 -26.11
C MET A 521 -13.70 3.29 -26.83
N GLU A 522 -14.28 2.13 -26.51
CA GLU A 522 -13.93 0.88 -27.16
C GLU A 522 -14.44 0.82 -28.62
N MET A 523 -15.63 1.35 -28.92
CA MET A 523 -16.12 1.43 -30.30
C MET A 523 -15.26 2.34 -31.18
N VAL A 524 -14.87 3.51 -30.65
CA VAL A 524 -13.98 4.43 -31.36
C VAL A 524 -12.64 3.76 -31.67
N LYS A 525 -12.05 3.02 -30.71
CA LYS A 525 -10.81 2.26 -30.95
C LYS A 525 -10.98 1.19 -32.01
N ALA A 526 -12.10 0.45 -31.98
CA ALA A 526 -12.39 -0.56 -33.00
C ALA A 526 -12.45 0.05 -34.41
N PHE A 527 -13.00 1.26 -34.54
CA PHE A 527 -13.03 1.96 -35.84
C PHE A 527 -11.63 2.32 -36.36
N PHE A 528 -10.68 2.63 -35.47
CA PHE A 528 -9.28 2.83 -35.85
C PHE A 528 -8.57 1.50 -36.17
N GLU A 529 -8.86 0.42 -35.43
CA GLU A 529 -8.25 -0.89 -35.66
C GLU A 529 -8.71 -1.55 -36.97
N GLU A 530 -9.96 -1.29 -37.40
CA GLU A 530 -10.54 -1.78 -38.66
C GLU A 530 -10.32 -0.84 -39.85
N ASP A 531 -9.47 0.19 -39.71
CA ASP A 531 -9.20 1.22 -40.72
C ASP A 531 -10.46 1.96 -41.24
N MET A 532 -11.55 1.98 -40.46
CA MET A 532 -12.79 2.70 -40.81
C MET A 532 -12.64 4.22 -40.64
N ILE A 533 -11.87 4.64 -39.62
CA ILE A 533 -11.46 6.04 -39.43
C ILE A 533 -9.94 6.10 -39.28
N CYS A 534 -9.32 7.13 -39.85
CA CYS A 534 -7.89 7.40 -39.71
C CYS A 534 -7.66 8.82 -39.18
N LEU A 535 -6.47 9.07 -38.64
CA LEU A 535 -6.07 10.40 -38.17
C LEU A 535 -5.23 11.09 -39.26
N GLU A 536 -5.74 12.17 -39.83
CA GLU A 536 -5.03 13.02 -40.79
C GLU A 536 -5.04 14.47 -40.30
N GLU A 537 -3.87 15.13 -40.27
CA GLU A 537 -3.72 16.53 -39.83
C GLU A 537 -4.35 16.84 -38.45
N GLY A 538 -4.41 15.84 -37.56
CA GLY A 538 -4.97 15.98 -36.21
C GLY A 538 -6.50 15.91 -36.15
N ALA A 539 -7.18 15.55 -37.25
CA ALA A 539 -8.62 15.31 -37.29
C ALA A 539 -8.93 13.88 -37.78
N TRP A 540 -10.05 13.33 -37.32
CA TRP A 540 -10.58 12.07 -37.83
C TRP A 540 -11.03 12.25 -39.27
N LYS A 541 -10.72 11.26 -40.10
CA LYS A 541 -11.14 11.21 -41.49
C LYS A 541 -11.73 9.84 -41.77
N GLY A 542 -12.89 9.83 -42.41
CA GLY A 542 -13.67 8.64 -42.73
C GLY A 542 -15.04 9.07 -43.26
N ASP A 543 -15.77 8.15 -43.88
CA ASP A 543 -17.16 8.41 -44.26
C ASP A 543 -18.08 8.17 -43.05
N PHE A 544 -18.20 9.18 -42.19
CA PHE A 544 -18.97 9.08 -40.96
C PHE A 544 -20.45 8.74 -41.18
N ALA A 545 -21.00 9.09 -42.35
CA ALA A 545 -22.37 8.75 -42.71
C ALA A 545 -22.47 7.26 -43.07
N GLU A 546 -21.59 6.75 -43.93
CA GLU A 546 -21.54 5.34 -44.29
C GLU A 546 -21.25 4.44 -43.07
N ILE A 547 -20.33 4.85 -42.20
CA ILE A 547 -20.04 4.13 -40.95
C ILE A 547 -21.27 4.14 -40.03
N SER A 548 -22.00 5.27 -39.95
CA SER A 548 -23.19 5.35 -39.11
C SER A 548 -24.38 4.52 -39.63
N ASP A 549 -24.48 4.34 -40.94
CA ASP A 549 -25.54 3.56 -41.62
C ASP A 549 -25.16 2.07 -41.78
N GLY A 550 -23.88 1.73 -41.63
CA GLY A 550 -23.33 0.39 -41.78
C GLY A 550 -23.52 -0.51 -40.55
N GLU A 551 -23.13 -1.77 -40.71
CA GLU A 551 -23.05 -2.73 -39.61
C GLU A 551 -21.80 -2.42 -38.78
N LEU A 552 -22.00 -1.76 -37.63
CA LEU A 552 -20.89 -1.47 -36.72
C LEU A 552 -20.33 -2.78 -36.15
N PRO A 553 -19.01 -2.86 -35.89
CA PRO A 553 -18.44 -3.92 -35.08
C PRO A 553 -19.02 -3.82 -33.67
N LEU A 554 -20.15 -4.50 -33.45
CA LEU A 554 -20.89 -4.51 -32.20
C LEU A 554 -20.50 -5.73 -31.40
N PRO A 555 -19.61 -5.59 -30.39
CA PRO A 555 -19.58 -6.57 -29.33
C PRO A 555 -20.90 -6.46 -28.55
N ALA A 556 -21.63 -7.57 -28.40
CA ALA A 556 -22.90 -7.60 -27.67
C ALA A 556 -22.74 -7.32 -26.16
N SER A 557 -21.50 -7.18 -25.66
CA SER A 557 -21.17 -6.78 -24.28
C SER A 557 -19.72 -6.31 -24.16
N VAL A 558 -19.38 -5.62 -23.06
CA VAL A 558 -17.99 -5.26 -22.70
C VAL A 558 -17.07 -6.48 -22.76
N SER A 559 -17.56 -7.64 -22.31
CA SER A 559 -16.79 -8.88 -22.31
C SER A 559 -16.41 -9.33 -23.73
N GLN A 560 -17.31 -9.18 -24.71
CA GLN A 560 -17.03 -9.54 -26.09
C GLN A 560 -16.05 -8.57 -26.77
N ALA A 561 -16.07 -7.28 -26.42
CA ALA A 561 -15.10 -6.30 -26.91
C ALA A 561 -13.69 -6.64 -26.42
N ILE A 562 -13.58 -6.98 -25.13
CA ILE A 562 -12.33 -7.38 -24.49
C ILE A 562 -11.85 -8.73 -25.03
N GLU A 563 -12.75 -9.70 -25.21
CA GLU A 563 -12.43 -11.00 -25.83
C GLU A 563 -11.96 -10.84 -27.27
N ALA A 564 -12.57 -9.97 -28.06
CA ALA A 564 -12.13 -9.66 -29.43
C ALA A 564 -10.70 -9.06 -29.43
N ARG A 565 -10.41 -8.10 -28.54
CA ARG A 565 -9.06 -7.55 -28.37
C ARG A 565 -8.03 -8.59 -27.93
N ALA A 566 -8.42 -9.52 -27.05
CA ALA A 566 -7.57 -10.62 -26.62
C ALA A 566 -7.38 -11.68 -27.72
N SER A 567 -8.35 -11.85 -28.64
CA SER A 567 -8.31 -12.88 -29.69
C SER A 567 -7.27 -12.64 -30.78
N HIS A 568 -6.77 -11.40 -30.90
CA HIS A 568 -5.71 -11.02 -31.84
C HIS A 568 -4.30 -11.06 -31.24
N LEU A 569 -4.15 -11.58 -30.02
CA LEU A 569 -2.86 -11.80 -29.38
C LEU A 569 -2.13 -12.99 -30.03
N ASP A 570 -0.80 -12.91 -30.06
CA ASP A 570 0.00 -14.10 -30.32
C ASP A 570 -0.12 -15.07 -29.13
N GLU A 571 0.24 -16.34 -29.35
CA GLU A 571 0.11 -17.40 -28.34
C GLU A 571 0.85 -17.06 -27.04
N GLN A 572 1.98 -16.34 -27.13
CA GLN A 572 2.79 -15.92 -26.00
C GLN A 572 2.10 -14.83 -25.15
N ALA A 573 1.57 -13.79 -25.79
CA ALA A 573 0.85 -12.72 -25.12
C ALA A 573 -0.48 -13.20 -24.54
N GLU A 574 -1.16 -14.14 -25.21
CA GLU A 574 -2.39 -14.76 -24.69
C GLU A 574 -2.14 -15.59 -23.43
N GLU A 575 -1.05 -16.35 -23.37
CA GLU A 575 -0.69 -17.11 -22.17
C GLU A 575 -0.26 -16.19 -21.02
N ALA A 576 0.53 -15.15 -21.33
CA ALA A 576 0.97 -14.17 -20.34
C ALA A 576 -0.20 -13.40 -19.72
N ILE A 577 -1.17 -12.92 -20.51
CA ILE A 577 -2.32 -12.16 -19.97
C ILE A 577 -3.24 -13.04 -19.12
N ARG A 578 -3.36 -14.33 -19.44
CA ARG A 578 -4.12 -15.30 -18.64
C ARG A 578 -3.50 -15.52 -17.26
N LEU A 579 -2.18 -15.66 -17.18
CA LEU A 579 -1.46 -15.77 -15.91
C LEU A 579 -1.49 -14.45 -15.13
N ALA A 580 -1.32 -13.31 -15.80
CA ALA A 580 -1.48 -11.98 -15.22
C ALA A 580 -2.88 -11.80 -14.61
N ALA A 581 -3.93 -12.27 -15.29
CA ALA A 581 -5.29 -12.17 -14.79
C ALA A 581 -5.52 -12.99 -13.51
N VAL A 582 -4.76 -14.08 -13.31
CA VAL A 582 -4.77 -14.85 -12.06
C VAL A 582 -3.96 -14.17 -10.97
N LEU A 583 -2.84 -13.52 -11.31
CA LEU A 583 -2.01 -12.74 -10.37
C LEU A 583 -2.77 -11.55 -9.77
N GLY A 584 -3.72 -10.99 -10.50
CA GLY A 584 -4.58 -9.91 -10.03
C GLY A 584 -4.61 -8.71 -10.98
N ARG A 585 -5.28 -7.63 -10.56
CA ARG A 585 -5.33 -6.38 -11.34
C ARG A 585 -3.96 -5.73 -11.49
N GLU A 586 -3.10 -5.88 -10.49
CA GLU A 586 -1.71 -5.45 -10.51
C GLU A 586 -0.81 -6.66 -10.24
N PHE A 587 0.33 -6.72 -10.93
CA PHE A 587 1.21 -7.88 -10.86
C PHE A 587 2.68 -7.52 -11.13
N ASP A 588 3.58 -8.24 -10.46
CA ASP A 588 5.02 -8.04 -10.60
C ASP A 588 5.59 -8.86 -11.76
N PHE A 589 6.58 -8.30 -12.44
CA PHE A 589 7.28 -8.96 -13.53
C PHE A 589 7.87 -10.31 -13.11
N ASP A 590 8.56 -10.35 -11.96
CA ASP A 590 9.27 -11.54 -11.49
C ASP A 590 8.32 -12.69 -11.24
N VAL A 591 7.13 -12.40 -10.69
CA VAL A 591 6.15 -13.43 -10.39
C VAL A 591 5.61 -14.00 -11.69
N LEU A 592 5.21 -13.15 -12.64
CA LEU A 592 4.75 -13.59 -13.95
C LEU A 592 5.84 -14.40 -14.68
N SER A 593 7.08 -13.91 -14.72
CA SER A 593 8.20 -14.57 -15.39
C SER A 593 8.54 -15.92 -14.76
N SER A 594 8.51 -15.99 -13.42
CA SER A 594 8.77 -17.22 -12.64
C SER A 594 7.66 -18.27 -12.80
N VAL A 595 6.39 -17.84 -12.90
CA VAL A 595 5.25 -18.73 -13.15
C VAL A 595 5.28 -19.25 -14.59
N TRP A 596 5.49 -18.36 -15.55
CA TRP A 596 5.41 -18.70 -16.97
C TRP A 596 6.62 -19.53 -17.44
N GLY A 597 7.81 -19.28 -16.89
CA GLY A 597 8.98 -20.14 -17.09
C GLY A 597 9.63 -20.05 -18.49
N GLN A 598 9.23 -19.08 -19.32
CA GLN A 598 9.76 -18.88 -20.69
C GLN A 598 11.01 -17.98 -20.76
N GLY A 599 11.50 -17.51 -19.60
CA GLY A 599 12.65 -16.61 -19.48
C GLY A 599 12.29 -15.12 -19.50
N GLU A 600 13.20 -14.28 -19.00
CA GLU A 600 12.97 -12.83 -18.88
C GLU A 600 12.66 -12.17 -20.23
N GLU A 601 13.42 -12.51 -21.28
CA GLU A 601 13.29 -11.87 -22.59
C GLU A 601 11.92 -12.16 -23.24
N THR A 602 11.49 -13.42 -23.24
CA THR A 602 10.17 -13.81 -23.75
C THR A 602 9.05 -13.14 -22.96
N THR A 603 9.20 -13.04 -21.63
CA THR A 603 8.26 -12.32 -20.75
C THR A 603 8.13 -10.85 -21.14
N LEU A 604 9.27 -10.17 -21.36
CA LEU A 604 9.27 -8.77 -21.80
C LEU A 604 8.64 -8.58 -23.18
N GLN A 605 8.85 -9.51 -24.11
CA GLN A 605 8.23 -9.46 -25.44
C GLN A 605 6.71 -9.61 -25.38
N ALA A 606 6.21 -10.57 -24.59
CA ALA A 606 4.77 -10.73 -24.39
C ALA A 606 4.15 -9.48 -23.74
N LEU A 607 4.79 -8.93 -22.70
CA LEU A 607 4.34 -7.71 -22.04
C LEU A 607 4.38 -6.48 -22.96
N ASP A 608 5.39 -6.35 -23.84
CA ASP A 608 5.44 -5.29 -24.86
C ASP A 608 4.23 -5.37 -25.80
N ASN A 609 3.85 -6.57 -26.25
CA ASN A 609 2.65 -6.76 -27.08
C ASN A 609 1.38 -6.34 -26.32
N LEU A 610 1.25 -6.71 -25.04
CA LEU A 610 0.12 -6.33 -24.19
C LEU A 610 0.05 -4.82 -23.91
N LEU A 611 1.19 -4.16 -23.73
CA LEU A 611 1.32 -2.71 -23.52
C LEU A 611 0.93 -1.94 -24.79
N ARG A 612 1.46 -2.34 -25.95
CA ARG A 612 1.13 -1.71 -27.25
C ARG A 612 -0.35 -1.79 -27.58
N ARG A 613 -0.99 -2.91 -27.21
CA ARG A 613 -2.44 -3.11 -27.36
C ARG A 613 -3.26 -2.49 -26.23
N ARG A 614 -2.64 -1.80 -25.27
CA ARG A 614 -3.27 -1.17 -24.09
C ARG A 614 -4.16 -2.13 -23.28
N LEU A 615 -3.79 -3.40 -23.19
CA LEU A 615 -4.44 -4.37 -22.29
C LEU A 615 -3.90 -4.25 -20.87
N ILE A 616 -2.63 -3.86 -20.76
CA ILE A 616 -1.95 -3.52 -19.53
C ILE A 616 -1.28 -2.14 -19.66
N GLN A 617 -0.85 -1.59 -18.54
CA GLN A 617 -0.09 -0.37 -18.39
C GLN A 617 1.00 -0.56 -17.33
N GLU A 618 2.00 0.32 -17.29
CA GLU A 618 2.96 0.34 -16.17
C GLU A 618 2.24 0.70 -14.86
N GLY A 619 2.63 0.05 -13.76
CA GLY A 619 2.14 0.41 -12.43
C GLY A 619 2.48 1.86 -12.08
N THR A 620 1.57 2.59 -11.45
CA THR A 620 1.80 3.98 -11.01
C THR A 620 1.44 4.08 -9.52
N GLY A 621 2.38 4.52 -8.68
CA GLY A 621 2.21 4.62 -7.22
C GLY A 621 3.28 3.86 -6.41
N PRO A 622 3.44 4.14 -5.10
CA PRO A 622 4.50 3.56 -4.28
C PRO A 622 4.24 2.12 -3.83
N THR A 623 2.99 1.64 -3.83
CA THR A 623 2.69 0.20 -3.75
C THR A 623 3.05 -0.53 -5.05
N SER A 624 3.22 0.19 -6.17
CA SER A 624 2.98 -0.35 -7.51
C SER A 624 3.78 -1.61 -7.80
N ARG A 625 3.02 -2.68 -8.05
CA ARG A 625 3.55 -3.81 -8.80
C ARG A 625 3.91 -3.34 -10.20
N ASP A 626 4.84 -4.04 -10.86
CA ASP A 626 5.46 -3.54 -12.10
C ASP A 626 4.44 -3.18 -13.20
N TYR A 627 3.32 -3.92 -13.28
CA TYR A 627 2.27 -3.74 -14.27
C TYR A 627 0.87 -3.75 -13.65
N ALA A 628 -0.06 -3.09 -14.32
CA ALA A 628 -1.49 -3.13 -14.00
C ALA A 628 -2.30 -3.36 -15.27
N PHE A 629 -3.47 -4.00 -15.15
CA PHE A 629 -4.45 -3.96 -16.25
C PHE A 629 -4.91 -2.53 -16.48
N SER A 630 -4.93 -2.09 -17.73
CA SER A 630 -5.35 -0.73 -18.10
C SER A 630 -6.79 -0.45 -17.66
N HIS A 631 -7.61 -1.49 -17.60
CA HIS A 631 -8.94 -1.45 -17.02
C HIS A 631 -9.26 -2.74 -16.27
N HIS A 632 -9.82 -2.62 -15.06
CA HIS A 632 -10.16 -3.78 -14.20
C HIS A 632 -11.04 -4.82 -14.93
N LYS A 633 -11.90 -4.36 -15.84
CA LYS A 633 -12.82 -5.25 -16.56
C LYS A 633 -12.09 -6.22 -17.49
N ILE A 634 -10.91 -5.84 -17.98
CA ILE A 634 -10.07 -6.71 -18.82
C ILE A 634 -9.64 -7.92 -18.00
N GLN A 635 -9.12 -7.69 -16.79
CA GLN A 635 -8.75 -8.76 -15.89
C GLN A 635 -9.96 -9.66 -15.56
N GLU A 636 -11.11 -9.09 -15.19
CA GLU A 636 -12.31 -9.87 -14.84
C GLU A 636 -12.74 -10.79 -15.98
N VAL A 637 -12.75 -10.29 -17.21
CA VAL A 637 -13.18 -11.03 -18.40
C VAL A 637 -12.18 -12.14 -18.74
N VAL A 638 -10.89 -11.82 -18.76
CA VAL A 638 -9.84 -12.82 -19.01
C VAL A 638 -9.87 -13.91 -17.93
N TYR A 639 -10.02 -13.52 -16.66
CA TYR A 639 -10.10 -14.45 -15.53
C TYR A 639 -11.36 -15.32 -15.57
N ALA A 640 -12.52 -14.75 -15.89
CA ALA A 640 -13.78 -15.48 -16.02
C ALA A 640 -13.80 -16.42 -17.24
N GLY A 641 -13.09 -16.06 -18.31
CA GLY A 641 -12.91 -16.89 -19.50
C GLY A 641 -12.04 -18.13 -19.27
N LEU A 642 -11.23 -18.17 -18.21
CA LEU A 642 -10.41 -19.33 -17.88
C LEU A 642 -11.27 -20.54 -17.46
N PRO A 643 -11.12 -21.70 -18.13
CA PRO A 643 -11.78 -22.92 -17.68
C PRO A 643 -11.37 -23.24 -16.24
N ARG A 644 -12.33 -23.66 -15.41
CA ARG A 644 -12.12 -23.92 -13.96
C ARG A 644 -10.86 -24.73 -13.63
N ARG A 645 -10.51 -25.73 -14.46
CA ARG A 645 -9.29 -26.54 -14.25
C ARG A 645 -8.01 -25.74 -14.50
N HIS A 646 -7.95 -24.94 -15.57
CA HIS A 646 -6.80 -24.07 -15.87
C HIS A 646 -6.64 -23.01 -14.79
N ARG A 647 -7.75 -22.41 -14.34
CA ARG A 647 -7.74 -21.42 -13.25
C ARG A 647 -7.10 -21.96 -11.98
N ARG A 648 -7.52 -23.16 -11.54
CA ARG A 648 -6.96 -23.83 -10.35
C ARG A 648 -5.47 -24.12 -10.51
N TYR A 649 -5.07 -24.60 -11.69
CA TYR A 649 -3.66 -24.88 -11.97
C TYR A 649 -2.83 -23.60 -11.96
N ALA A 650 -3.33 -22.52 -12.55
CA ALA A 650 -2.67 -21.22 -12.54
C ALA A 650 -2.55 -20.65 -11.12
N HIS A 651 -3.60 -20.72 -10.28
CA HIS A 651 -3.51 -20.30 -8.87
C HIS A 651 -2.45 -21.09 -8.09
N ALA A 652 -2.35 -22.40 -8.32
CA ALA A 652 -1.33 -23.23 -7.70
C ALA A 652 0.09 -22.80 -8.11
N GLN A 653 0.33 -22.52 -9.40
CA GLN A 653 1.63 -22.06 -9.86
C GLN A 653 1.97 -20.66 -9.35
N VAL A 654 0.99 -19.74 -9.38
CA VAL A 654 1.13 -18.37 -8.89
C VAL A 654 1.49 -18.37 -7.40
N GLY A 655 0.75 -19.08 -6.55
CA GLY A 655 1.07 -19.19 -5.13
C GLY A 655 2.46 -19.77 -4.88
N ALA A 656 2.89 -20.77 -5.66
CA ALA A 656 4.23 -21.35 -5.55
C ALA A 656 5.36 -20.42 -6.05
N ALA A 657 5.08 -19.49 -6.96
CA ALA A 657 6.05 -18.48 -7.39
C ALA A 657 6.14 -17.34 -6.36
N MET A 658 5.00 -16.85 -5.87
CA MET A 658 4.92 -15.84 -4.82
C MET A 658 5.65 -16.32 -3.55
N GLU A 659 5.38 -17.54 -3.07
CA GLU A 659 6.05 -18.10 -1.89
C GLU A 659 7.58 -18.14 -2.03
N ARG A 660 8.11 -18.42 -3.23
CA ARG A 660 9.56 -18.45 -3.48
C ARG A 660 10.17 -17.05 -3.55
N LEU A 661 9.49 -16.11 -4.21
CA LEU A 661 10.00 -14.76 -4.46
C LEU A 661 9.84 -13.84 -3.26
N TRP A 662 8.79 -14.05 -2.47
CA TRP A 662 8.42 -13.23 -1.33
C TRP A 662 8.76 -13.89 0.01
N ALA A 663 9.65 -14.87 0.01
CA ALA A 663 10.07 -15.57 1.23
C ALA A 663 10.61 -14.62 2.32
N SER A 664 11.09 -13.42 1.94
CA SER A 664 11.56 -12.37 2.86
C SER A 664 10.50 -11.36 3.30
N GLN A 665 9.31 -11.33 2.69
CA GLN A 665 8.24 -10.35 2.98
C GLN A 665 7.35 -10.76 4.18
N GLY A 666 7.72 -11.83 4.89
CA GLY A 666 7.11 -12.18 6.18
C GLY A 666 5.64 -12.60 6.11
N GLU A 667 4.88 -12.19 7.13
CA GLU A 667 3.46 -12.58 7.34
C GLU A 667 2.46 -11.71 6.56
N GLU A 668 2.87 -10.56 6.04
CA GLU A 668 2.01 -9.59 5.35
C GLU A 668 1.38 -10.17 4.07
N VAL A 669 2.13 -11.00 3.34
CA VAL A 669 1.66 -11.68 2.12
C VAL A 669 0.87 -12.97 2.39
N ALA A 670 0.70 -13.36 3.66
CA ALA A 670 0.08 -14.63 4.02
C ALA A 670 -1.38 -14.73 3.53
N GLY A 671 -2.11 -13.61 3.55
CA GLY A 671 -3.50 -13.55 3.06
C GLY A 671 -3.62 -13.83 1.56
N GLU A 672 -2.72 -13.26 0.75
CA GLU A 672 -2.67 -13.50 -0.70
C GLU A 672 -2.26 -14.95 -1.01
N LEU A 673 -1.22 -15.45 -0.34
CA LEU A 673 -0.78 -16.84 -0.51
C LEU A 673 -1.87 -17.83 -0.12
N ALA A 674 -2.60 -17.56 0.98
CA ALA A 674 -3.75 -18.35 1.40
C ALA A 674 -4.82 -18.41 0.30
N PHE A 675 -5.15 -17.27 -0.33
CA PHE A 675 -6.11 -17.20 -1.43
C PHE A 675 -5.68 -18.05 -2.63
N HIS A 676 -4.45 -17.90 -3.11
CA HIS A 676 -3.96 -18.67 -4.26
C HIS A 676 -3.89 -20.17 -3.96
N PHE A 677 -3.41 -20.58 -2.78
CA PHE A 677 -3.39 -21.99 -2.43
C PHE A 677 -4.79 -22.57 -2.23
N LEU A 678 -5.75 -21.80 -1.70
CA LEU A 678 -7.16 -22.21 -1.59
C LEU A 678 -7.81 -22.43 -2.96
N GLU A 679 -7.66 -21.49 -3.89
CA GLU A 679 -8.19 -21.67 -5.25
C GLU A 679 -7.46 -22.81 -5.99
N GLY A 680 -6.18 -23.05 -5.67
CA GLY A 680 -5.35 -24.09 -6.29
C GLY A 680 -5.45 -25.49 -5.67
N MET A 681 -5.97 -25.65 -4.46
CA MET A 681 -5.79 -26.86 -3.63
C MET A 681 -6.32 -28.16 -4.24
N GLN A 682 -7.29 -28.09 -5.16
CA GLN A 682 -7.83 -29.28 -5.82
C GLN A 682 -6.90 -29.83 -6.93
N SER A 683 -5.77 -29.17 -7.20
CA SER A 683 -4.79 -29.58 -8.19
C SER A 683 -3.74 -30.55 -7.63
N ASP A 684 -3.41 -30.44 -6.34
CA ASP A 684 -2.43 -31.29 -5.64
C ASP A 684 -2.76 -31.28 -4.13
N GLU A 685 -2.80 -32.46 -3.52
CA GLU A 685 -3.09 -32.64 -2.08
C GLU A 685 -2.10 -31.87 -1.20
N LYS A 686 -0.84 -31.74 -1.62
CA LYS A 686 0.18 -30.95 -0.90
C LYS A 686 -0.17 -29.47 -0.79
N LEU A 687 -0.95 -28.94 -1.74
CA LEU A 687 -1.39 -27.54 -1.70
C LEU A 687 -2.47 -27.31 -0.65
N THR A 688 -3.21 -28.35 -0.25
CA THR A 688 -4.16 -28.23 0.85
C THR A 688 -3.43 -27.94 2.16
N GLU A 689 -2.27 -28.55 2.39
CA GLU A 689 -1.44 -28.22 3.55
C GLU A 689 -0.91 -26.80 3.52
N LYS A 690 -0.40 -26.35 2.37
CA LYS A 690 0.01 -24.95 2.21
C LYS A 690 -1.15 -23.98 2.45
N ALA A 691 -2.34 -24.27 1.92
CA ALA A 691 -3.52 -23.45 2.15
C ALA A 691 -3.86 -23.37 3.65
N ILE A 692 -3.80 -24.48 4.39
CA ILE A 692 -3.99 -24.48 5.84
C ILE A 692 -2.94 -23.62 6.54
N ASP A 693 -1.66 -23.80 6.23
CA ASP A 693 -0.57 -23.07 6.88
C ASP A 693 -0.67 -21.56 6.66
N TYR A 694 -0.91 -21.12 5.42
CA TYR A 694 -1.08 -19.70 5.12
C TYR A 694 -2.39 -19.12 5.66
N LEU A 695 -3.47 -19.90 5.74
CA LEU A 695 -4.69 -19.46 6.44
C LEU A 695 -4.45 -19.23 7.92
N LEU A 696 -3.68 -20.09 8.59
CA LEU A 696 -3.35 -19.93 10.00
C LEU A 696 -2.48 -18.69 10.22
N ARG A 697 -1.45 -18.48 9.39
CA ARG A 697 -0.61 -17.28 9.43
C ARG A 697 -1.39 -16.00 9.15
N ALA A 698 -2.24 -15.99 8.13
CA ALA A 698 -3.09 -14.84 7.82
C ALA A 698 -4.08 -14.55 8.96
N GLY A 699 -4.61 -15.59 9.61
CA GLY A 699 -5.44 -15.45 10.81
C GLY A 699 -4.67 -14.86 12.00
N ASP A 700 -3.44 -15.33 12.23
CA ASP A 700 -2.56 -14.82 13.28
C ASP A 700 -2.18 -13.35 13.04
N TYR A 701 -1.79 -13.00 11.81
CA TYR A 701 -1.51 -11.63 11.40
C TYR A 701 -2.73 -10.71 11.59
N ALA A 702 -3.90 -11.12 11.08
CA ALA A 702 -5.14 -10.35 11.24
C ALA A 702 -5.51 -10.14 12.71
N ARG A 703 -5.32 -11.16 13.57
CA ARG A 703 -5.56 -11.05 15.01
C ARG A 703 -4.61 -10.06 15.67
N LEU A 704 -3.33 -10.07 15.30
CA LEU A 704 -2.32 -9.12 15.80
C LEU A 704 -2.57 -7.68 15.31
N ALA A 705 -3.18 -7.52 14.14
CA ALA A 705 -3.61 -6.24 13.58
C ALA A 705 -5.00 -5.78 14.09
N TYR A 706 -5.59 -6.47 15.07
CA TYR A 706 -6.93 -6.18 15.61
C TYR A 706 -8.08 -6.28 14.58
N ALA A 707 -7.88 -7.08 13.54
CA ALA A 707 -8.85 -7.42 12.51
C ALA A 707 -9.55 -8.76 12.83
N ASP A 708 -10.36 -8.73 13.89
CA ASP A 708 -10.93 -9.93 14.50
C ASP A 708 -11.81 -10.75 13.52
N GLN A 709 -12.60 -10.08 12.66
CA GLN A 709 -13.53 -10.77 11.75
C GLN A 709 -12.78 -11.55 10.67
N GLU A 710 -11.72 -10.95 10.13
CA GLU A 710 -10.83 -11.54 9.14
C GLU A 710 -10.09 -12.73 9.78
N ALA A 711 -9.54 -12.55 10.98
CA ALA A 711 -8.91 -13.63 11.75
C ALA A 711 -9.87 -14.81 11.98
N ILE A 712 -11.09 -14.53 12.44
CA ILE A 712 -12.16 -15.53 12.61
C ILE A 712 -12.43 -16.25 11.28
N GLY A 713 -12.58 -15.50 10.18
CA GLY A 713 -12.83 -16.05 8.85
C GLY A 713 -11.73 -17.01 8.40
N TYR A 714 -10.47 -16.63 8.57
CA TYR A 714 -9.32 -17.46 8.25
C TYR A 714 -9.24 -18.72 9.09
N TYR A 715 -9.37 -18.62 10.43
CA TYR A 715 -9.36 -19.79 11.30
C TYR A 715 -10.52 -20.74 11.03
N GLN A 716 -11.71 -20.24 10.71
CA GLN A 716 -12.85 -21.08 10.33
C GLN A 716 -12.61 -21.81 8.99
N GLN A 717 -11.97 -21.16 8.02
CA GLN A 717 -11.55 -21.80 6.77
C GLN A 717 -10.53 -22.91 7.02
N ALA A 718 -9.47 -22.62 7.79
CA ALA A 718 -8.46 -23.61 8.16
C ALA A 718 -9.08 -24.80 8.91
N LEU A 719 -9.98 -24.53 9.85
CA LEU A 719 -10.65 -25.56 10.64
C LEU A 719 -11.51 -26.50 9.78
N ARG A 720 -12.17 -25.98 8.73
CA ARG A 720 -12.91 -26.82 7.77
C ARG A 720 -11.98 -27.81 7.07
N LEU A 721 -10.83 -27.35 6.59
CA LEU A 721 -9.84 -28.20 5.90
C LEU A 721 -9.18 -29.21 6.86
N LEU A 722 -8.77 -28.76 8.04
CA LEU A 722 -8.17 -29.62 9.08
C LEU A 722 -9.11 -30.75 9.51
N ARG A 723 -10.42 -30.47 9.64
CA ARG A 723 -11.43 -31.49 9.95
C ARG A 723 -11.60 -32.50 8.81
N GLN A 724 -11.58 -32.05 7.55
CA GLN A 724 -11.65 -32.94 6.39
C GLN A 724 -10.45 -33.89 6.34
N GLN A 725 -9.25 -33.39 6.67
CA GLN A 725 -8.02 -34.19 6.75
C GLN A 725 -7.86 -34.97 8.07
N ARG A 726 -8.83 -34.88 9.00
CA ARG A 726 -8.80 -35.53 10.33
C ARG A 726 -7.58 -35.16 11.19
N GLN A 727 -7.06 -33.95 11.03
CA GLN A 727 -5.94 -33.44 11.80
C GLN A 727 -6.39 -32.84 13.14
N ASN A 728 -6.85 -33.71 14.04
CA ASN A 728 -7.52 -33.30 15.29
C ASN A 728 -6.66 -32.40 16.19
N GLU A 729 -5.35 -32.62 16.27
CA GLU A 729 -4.48 -31.78 17.11
C GLU A 729 -4.36 -30.35 16.58
N ARG A 730 -4.09 -30.18 15.28
CA ARG A 730 -4.03 -28.86 14.64
C ARG A 730 -5.40 -28.18 14.63
N ALA A 731 -6.49 -28.94 14.44
CA ALA A 731 -7.85 -28.44 14.57
C ALA A 731 -8.14 -27.93 16.00
N ALA A 732 -7.67 -28.65 17.02
CA ALA A 732 -7.81 -28.24 18.42
C ALA A 732 -7.03 -26.95 18.70
N ARG A 733 -5.77 -26.85 18.25
CA ARG A 733 -4.96 -25.61 18.33
C ARG A 733 -5.64 -24.43 17.63
N THR A 734 -6.19 -24.66 16.43
CA THR A 734 -6.93 -23.63 15.67
C THR A 734 -8.19 -23.18 16.41
N LEU A 735 -8.89 -24.08 17.10
CA LEU A 735 -10.02 -23.73 17.97
C LEU A 735 -9.58 -22.92 19.20
N MET A 736 -8.39 -23.17 19.75
CA MET A 736 -7.82 -22.33 20.80
C MET A 736 -7.54 -20.91 20.31
N LYS A 737 -6.94 -20.77 19.12
CA LYS A 737 -6.74 -19.47 18.44
C LYS A 737 -8.07 -18.73 18.21
N LEU A 738 -9.06 -19.43 17.67
CA LEU A 738 -10.40 -18.89 17.44
C LEU A 738 -11.09 -18.49 18.74
N GLY A 739 -10.99 -19.32 19.78
CA GLY A 739 -11.54 -19.03 21.10
C GLY A 739 -10.89 -17.80 21.73
N LEU A 740 -9.57 -17.66 21.60
CA LEU A 740 -8.82 -16.50 22.07
C LEU A 740 -9.24 -15.23 21.32
N THR A 741 -9.40 -15.31 19.99
CA THR A 741 -9.86 -14.19 19.17
C THR A 741 -11.23 -13.69 19.63
N TYR A 742 -12.21 -14.61 19.77
CA TYR A 742 -13.51 -14.22 20.31
C TYR A 742 -13.43 -13.68 21.75
N HIS A 743 -12.51 -14.20 22.56
CA HIS A 743 -12.34 -13.82 23.96
C HIS A 743 -11.78 -12.40 24.10
N THR A 744 -10.74 -12.05 23.34
CA THR A 744 -10.18 -10.69 23.28
C THR A 744 -11.16 -9.69 22.66
N SER A 745 -12.01 -10.14 21.72
CA SER A 745 -13.11 -9.32 21.18
C SER A 745 -14.37 -9.28 22.07
N LEU A 746 -14.31 -9.79 23.31
CA LEU A 746 -15.41 -9.83 24.29
C LEU A 746 -16.67 -10.62 23.82
N HIS A 747 -16.55 -11.44 22.78
CA HIS A 747 -17.56 -12.39 22.30
C HIS A 747 -17.53 -13.70 23.13
N PHE A 748 -17.72 -13.58 24.43
CA PHE A 748 -17.47 -14.66 25.39
C PHE A 748 -18.28 -15.95 25.17
N ARG A 749 -19.48 -15.85 24.57
CA ARG A 749 -20.27 -17.05 24.23
C ARG A 749 -19.60 -17.85 23.12
N GLN A 750 -19.24 -17.19 22.02
CA GLN A 750 -18.53 -17.82 20.90
C GLN A 750 -17.14 -18.31 21.32
N ALA A 751 -16.45 -17.55 22.19
CA ALA A 751 -15.18 -17.97 22.77
C ALA A 751 -15.32 -19.29 23.53
N ARG A 752 -16.32 -19.39 24.40
CA ARG A 752 -16.65 -20.61 25.15
C ARG A 752 -16.93 -21.78 24.21
N ASP A 753 -17.78 -21.60 23.20
CA ASP A 753 -18.13 -22.67 22.24
C ASP A 753 -16.88 -23.18 21.50
N ALA A 754 -15.98 -22.27 21.09
CA ALA A 754 -14.73 -22.62 20.45
C ALA A 754 -13.77 -23.37 21.39
N TYR A 755 -13.61 -22.91 22.64
CA TYR A 755 -12.81 -23.58 23.65
C TYR A 755 -13.33 -24.99 23.98
N GLU A 756 -14.63 -25.16 24.20
CA GLU A 756 -15.25 -26.46 24.47
C GLU A 756 -15.02 -27.47 23.32
N ALA A 757 -15.18 -27.00 22.08
CA ALA A 757 -14.86 -27.81 20.90
C ALA A 757 -13.36 -28.14 20.83
N GLY A 758 -12.50 -27.18 21.17
CA GLY A 758 -11.04 -27.34 21.23
C GLY A 758 -10.63 -28.41 22.23
N PHE A 759 -11.12 -28.34 23.48
CA PHE A 759 -10.84 -29.33 24.52
C PHE A 759 -11.28 -30.73 24.12
N THR A 760 -12.44 -30.85 23.48
CA THR A 760 -12.97 -32.13 23.00
C THR A 760 -12.02 -32.78 21.98
N LEU A 761 -11.55 -32.02 20.99
CA LEU A 761 -10.58 -32.52 20.01
C LEU A 761 -9.20 -32.77 20.62
N TRP A 762 -8.77 -31.94 21.57
CA TRP A 762 -7.50 -32.10 22.28
C TRP A 762 -7.44 -33.41 23.07
N GLN A 763 -8.54 -33.78 23.74
CA GLN A 763 -8.66 -35.07 24.44
C GLN A 763 -8.59 -36.26 23.47
N GLN A 764 -9.19 -36.14 22.28
CA GLN A 764 -9.13 -37.18 21.24
C GLN A 764 -7.73 -37.34 20.64
N ALA A 765 -7.00 -36.23 20.42
CA ALA A 765 -5.61 -36.22 19.95
C ALA A 765 -4.60 -36.70 21.00
N GLY A 766 -5.01 -36.79 22.27
CA GLY A 766 -4.24 -37.25 23.42
C GLY A 766 -3.60 -38.65 23.32
N THR A 767 -3.87 -39.43 22.27
CA THR A 767 -3.59 -40.87 22.18
C THR A 767 -2.37 -41.30 21.34
N VAL A 768 -1.67 -40.38 20.65
CA VAL A 768 -0.45 -40.74 19.89
C VAL A 768 0.80 -40.42 20.71
N GLN A 769 1.52 -41.46 21.19
CA GLN A 769 2.83 -41.30 21.82
C GLN A 769 3.86 -40.88 20.76
N PRO A 770 4.68 -39.84 21.00
CA PRO A 770 5.85 -39.59 20.15
C PRO A 770 6.76 -40.82 20.17
N ALA A 771 7.49 -41.05 19.07
CA ALA A 771 8.50 -42.10 19.01
C ALA A 771 9.43 -41.97 20.23
N SER A 772 9.69 -43.08 20.93
CA SER A 772 10.59 -43.11 22.08
C SER A 772 11.99 -42.68 21.64
N LEU A 773 12.33 -41.41 21.84
CA LEU A 773 13.68 -40.91 21.63
C LEU A 773 14.60 -41.50 22.70
N LEU A 774 15.80 -41.95 22.29
CA LEU A 774 16.83 -42.34 23.25
C LEU A 774 17.20 -41.14 24.13
N PRO A 775 17.41 -41.31 25.45
CA PRO A 775 17.86 -40.25 26.33
C PRO A 775 19.04 -39.48 25.75
N ALA A 776 19.07 -38.17 25.97
CA ALA A 776 20.21 -37.34 25.57
C ALA A 776 21.53 -37.93 26.13
N PRO A 777 22.63 -37.94 25.34
CA PRO A 777 23.87 -38.61 25.72
C PRO A 777 24.58 -37.96 26.91
N HIS A 778 24.32 -36.68 27.16
CA HIS A 778 24.79 -35.92 28.33
C HIS A 778 23.73 -34.91 28.78
N ALA A 779 23.98 -34.25 29.91
CA ALA A 779 23.17 -33.13 30.38
C ALA A 779 23.28 -31.95 29.42
N LEU A 780 22.21 -31.19 29.25
CA LEU A 780 22.27 -29.90 28.54
C LEU A 780 22.91 -28.86 29.47
N ARG A 781 24.05 -28.30 29.08
CA ARG A 781 24.87 -27.37 29.86
C ARG A 781 24.69 -25.96 29.31
N VAL A 782 24.02 -25.07 30.04
CA VAL A 782 23.68 -23.73 29.54
C VAL A 782 24.06 -22.66 30.54
N VAL A 783 24.32 -21.47 30.01
CA VAL A 783 24.47 -20.26 30.82
C VAL A 783 23.09 -19.78 31.26
N GLN A 784 22.97 -19.42 32.53
CA GLN A 784 21.76 -18.81 33.07
C GLN A 784 22.13 -17.75 34.12
N THR A 785 21.23 -16.80 34.36
CA THR A 785 21.37 -15.92 35.53
C THR A 785 20.81 -16.61 36.77
N GLU A 786 21.52 -16.55 37.89
CA GLU A 786 21.05 -17.17 39.13
C GLU A 786 19.69 -16.58 39.53
N PRO A 787 18.64 -17.41 39.72
CA PRO A 787 17.34 -16.92 40.14
C PRO A 787 17.39 -16.39 41.56
N VAL A 788 16.74 -15.25 41.81
CA VAL A 788 16.66 -14.65 43.16
C VAL A 788 15.83 -15.55 44.08
N THR A 789 14.79 -16.17 43.52
CA THR A 789 13.92 -17.10 44.21
C THR A 789 13.39 -18.16 43.24
N VAL A 790 13.05 -19.33 43.76
CA VAL A 790 12.29 -20.38 43.05
C VAL A 790 10.90 -20.58 43.68
N ASP A 791 10.47 -19.63 44.51
CA ASP A 791 9.14 -19.57 45.10
C ASP A 791 8.17 -18.84 44.13
N PRO A 792 7.18 -19.54 43.54
CA PRO A 792 6.26 -18.95 42.56
C PRO A 792 5.49 -17.73 43.08
N SER A 793 5.23 -17.64 44.39
CA SER A 793 4.49 -16.49 44.95
C SER A 793 5.36 -15.25 45.14
N LYS A 794 6.70 -15.36 45.07
CA LYS A 794 7.66 -14.26 45.32
C LYS A 794 8.42 -13.81 44.06
N VAL A 795 8.10 -14.38 42.89
CA VAL A 795 8.73 -13.94 41.64
C VAL A 795 8.17 -12.59 41.21
N ALA A 796 9.08 -11.70 40.80
CA ALA A 796 8.76 -10.38 40.25
C ALA A 796 9.67 -10.00 39.07
N ASP A 797 10.48 -10.95 38.59
CA ASP A 797 11.47 -10.75 37.53
C ASP A 797 11.46 -11.94 36.56
N TRP A 798 11.77 -11.66 35.29
CA TRP A 798 11.79 -12.65 34.21
C TRP A 798 12.87 -13.73 34.41
N LEU A 799 14.01 -13.39 35.01
CA LEU A 799 15.15 -14.31 35.14
C LEU A 799 14.80 -15.47 36.08
N SER A 800 14.18 -15.16 37.22
CA SER A 800 13.62 -16.14 38.14
C SER A 800 12.45 -16.91 37.48
N GLY A 801 11.59 -16.19 36.74
CA GLY A 801 10.46 -16.78 35.99
C GLY A 801 10.88 -17.90 35.04
N ALA A 802 11.95 -17.71 34.27
CA ALA A 802 12.46 -18.71 33.33
C ALA A 802 12.83 -20.06 33.99
N VAL A 803 13.31 -20.03 35.25
CA VAL A 803 13.59 -21.26 36.03
C VAL A 803 12.29 -21.81 36.62
N ILE A 804 11.40 -20.95 37.12
CA ILE A 804 10.11 -21.37 37.70
C ILE A 804 9.26 -22.11 36.68
N GLU A 805 9.21 -21.69 35.42
CA GLU A 805 8.44 -22.38 34.37
C GLU A 805 8.93 -23.81 34.10
N GLN A 806 10.19 -24.13 34.43
CA GLN A 806 10.70 -25.49 34.35
C GLN A 806 10.31 -26.34 35.57
N LEU A 807 10.07 -25.70 36.72
CA LEU A 807 9.77 -26.36 37.99
C LEU A 807 8.27 -26.44 38.30
N PHE A 808 7.46 -25.49 37.85
CA PHE A 808 6.05 -25.41 38.23
C PHE A 808 5.14 -25.27 37.02
N SER A 809 4.05 -26.04 37.03
CA SER A 809 3.03 -26.00 35.98
C SER A 809 1.96 -24.94 36.29
N PRO A 810 1.73 -23.96 35.39
CA PRO A 810 0.60 -23.04 35.48
C PRO A 810 -0.75 -23.68 35.12
N LEU A 811 -1.86 -22.94 35.28
CA LEU A 811 -3.19 -23.41 34.88
C LEU A 811 -3.26 -23.65 33.37
N VAL A 812 -2.73 -22.71 32.59
CA VAL A 812 -2.64 -22.75 31.13
C VAL A 812 -1.20 -22.46 30.72
N ARG A 813 -0.79 -22.83 29.51
CA ARG A 813 0.53 -22.48 28.97
C ARG A 813 0.39 -21.60 27.74
N ILE A 814 1.43 -20.84 27.44
CA ILE A 814 1.53 -20.03 26.21
C ILE A 814 2.38 -20.79 25.19
N SER A 815 1.90 -20.87 23.93
CA SER A 815 2.71 -21.41 22.83
C SER A 815 3.71 -20.36 22.31
N PRO A 816 4.73 -20.74 21.53
CA PRO A 816 5.59 -19.75 20.85
C PRO A 816 4.83 -18.73 20.01
N GLU A 817 3.65 -19.09 19.50
CA GLU A 817 2.73 -18.22 18.74
C GLU A 817 1.80 -17.39 19.64
N MET A 818 2.07 -17.31 20.95
CA MET A 818 1.30 -16.59 21.97
C MET A 818 -0.13 -17.10 22.21
N ASP A 819 -0.41 -18.36 21.82
CA ASP A 819 -1.73 -18.98 22.04
C ASP A 819 -1.86 -19.54 23.46
N VAL A 820 -3.07 -19.47 24.01
CA VAL A 820 -3.40 -20.08 25.31
C VAL A 820 -3.79 -21.55 25.12
N LEU A 821 -3.03 -22.45 25.73
CA LEU A 821 -3.24 -23.91 25.66
C LEU A 821 -3.45 -24.53 27.06
N PRO A 822 -4.18 -25.64 27.18
CA PRO A 822 -4.32 -26.37 28.46
C PRO A 822 -2.98 -26.83 29.03
N GLU A 823 -2.75 -26.61 30.34
CA GLU A 823 -1.60 -27.15 31.10
C GLU A 823 -2.10 -27.91 32.33
N ALA A 824 -2.03 -27.38 33.57
CA ALA A 824 -2.58 -28.06 34.75
C ALA A 824 -4.12 -28.10 34.72
N ALA A 825 -4.76 -27.09 34.13
CA ALA A 825 -6.18 -27.12 33.78
C ALA A 825 -6.36 -27.91 32.47
N ARG A 826 -7.27 -28.89 32.47
CA ARG A 826 -7.65 -29.63 31.26
C ARG A 826 -8.64 -28.87 30.38
N SER A 827 -9.40 -27.96 30.99
CA SER A 827 -10.41 -27.12 30.34
C SER A 827 -10.78 -25.95 31.25
N TRP A 828 -11.38 -24.91 30.68
CA TRP A 828 -11.97 -23.80 31.43
C TRP A 828 -13.28 -23.34 30.83
N GLU A 829 -14.09 -22.66 31.63
CA GLU A 829 -15.31 -21.99 31.20
C GLU A 829 -15.18 -20.49 31.44
N VAL A 830 -15.60 -19.69 30.45
CA VAL A 830 -15.74 -18.24 30.58
C VAL A 830 -17.22 -17.90 30.72
N LEU A 831 -17.61 -17.37 31.87
CA LEU A 831 -18.99 -17.16 32.28
C LEU A 831 -19.25 -15.68 32.62
N GLU A 832 -20.52 -15.34 32.82
CA GLU A 832 -20.98 -14.04 33.33
C GLU A 832 -20.43 -12.83 32.54
N GLY A 833 -20.26 -13.00 31.23
CA GLY A 833 -19.72 -11.98 30.34
C GLY A 833 -18.24 -11.71 30.55
N GLY A 834 -17.43 -12.74 30.85
CA GLY A 834 -15.98 -12.61 31.01
C GLY A 834 -15.51 -12.27 32.43
N ARG A 835 -16.43 -12.15 33.40
CA ARG A 835 -16.12 -11.85 34.80
C ARG A 835 -15.88 -13.07 35.67
N LYS A 836 -16.13 -14.27 35.14
CA LYS A 836 -16.00 -15.50 35.92
C LYS A 836 -15.36 -16.60 35.10
N TYR A 837 -14.31 -17.18 35.65
CA TYR A 837 -13.57 -18.29 35.06
C TYR A 837 -13.70 -19.51 35.95
N VAL A 838 -14.01 -20.66 35.36
CA VAL A 838 -14.02 -21.94 36.06
C VAL A 838 -12.98 -22.83 35.41
N PHE A 839 -11.86 -23.05 36.10
CA PHE A 839 -10.81 -23.96 35.66
C PHE A 839 -11.08 -25.36 36.20
N HIS A 840 -11.03 -26.34 35.31
CA HIS A 840 -11.14 -27.76 35.65
C HIS A 840 -9.74 -28.37 35.55
N LEU A 841 -9.17 -28.78 36.68
CA LEU A 841 -7.85 -29.38 36.77
C LEU A 841 -7.83 -30.82 36.25
N ARG A 842 -6.63 -31.30 35.92
CA ARG A 842 -6.37 -32.70 35.62
C ARG A 842 -6.41 -33.53 36.90
N ASP A 843 -7.14 -34.64 36.87
CA ASP A 843 -7.20 -35.63 37.96
C ASP A 843 -5.87 -36.38 38.18
N GLY A 844 -5.00 -36.42 37.17
CA GLY A 844 -3.70 -37.07 37.21
C GLY A 844 -2.50 -36.18 37.57
N ALA A 845 -2.68 -34.87 37.79
CA ALA A 845 -1.57 -33.97 38.11
C ALA A 845 -1.00 -34.27 39.51
N ARG A 846 0.33 -34.39 39.61
CA ARG A 846 1.02 -34.73 40.86
C ARG A 846 2.21 -33.82 41.12
N TRP A 847 2.44 -33.54 42.40
CA TRP A 847 3.70 -33.04 42.91
C TRP A 847 4.78 -34.13 42.77
N SER A 848 6.05 -33.75 42.74
CA SER A 848 7.18 -34.69 42.62
C SER A 848 7.27 -35.71 43.77
N ASP A 849 6.63 -35.42 44.92
CA ASP A 849 6.45 -36.37 46.03
C ASP A 849 5.26 -37.34 45.86
N GLY A 850 4.57 -37.29 44.71
CA GLY A 850 3.46 -38.16 44.33
C GLY A 850 2.08 -37.71 44.83
N ARG A 851 1.99 -36.66 45.66
CA ARG A 851 0.70 -36.12 46.12
C ARG A 851 -0.06 -35.47 44.96
N PRO A 852 -1.41 -35.56 44.94
CA PRO A 852 -2.20 -34.85 43.94
C PRO A 852 -2.00 -33.33 44.01
N VAL A 853 -1.96 -32.66 42.86
CA VAL A 853 -2.09 -31.20 42.77
C VAL A 853 -3.57 -30.87 42.76
N THR A 854 -4.01 -29.96 43.63
CA THR A 854 -5.43 -29.63 43.81
C THR A 854 -5.72 -28.15 43.56
N ALA A 855 -7.00 -27.80 43.36
CA ALA A 855 -7.43 -26.42 43.24
C ALA A 855 -7.08 -25.57 44.49
N ALA A 856 -7.02 -26.20 45.66
CA ALA A 856 -6.61 -25.55 46.90
C ALA A 856 -5.14 -25.10 46.88
N ASP A 857 -4.25 -25.79 46.16
CA ASP A 857 -2.85 -25.39 46.01
C ASP A 857 -2.71 -24.10 45.18
N PHE A 858 -3.54 -23.96 44.13
CA PHE A 858 -3.63 -22.73 43.35
C PHE A 858 -4.25 -21.58 44.15
N GLU A 859 -5.39 -21.81 44.82
CA GLU A 859 -6.01 -20.79 45.67
C GLU A 859 -5.04 -20.27 46.74
N TYR A 860 -4.34 -21.18 47.41
CA TYR A 860 -3.37 -20.84 48.44
C TYR A 860 -2.20 -20.02 47.86
N GLY A 861 -1.66 -20.44 46.72
CA GLY A 861 -0.56 -19.76 46.05
C GLY A 861 -0.91 -18.36 45.53
N TRP A 862 -2.10 -18.18 44.94
CA TRP A 862 -2.58 -16.86 44.48
C TRP A 862 -2.78 -15.90 45.64
N LYS A 863 -3.44 -16.35 46.72
CA LYS A 863 -3.64 -15.53 47.93
C LYS A 863 -2.33 -15.19 48.61
N ARG A 864 -1.35 -16.10 48.57
CA ARG A 864 -0.01 -15.84 49.08
C ARG A 864 0.72 -14.80 48.22
N MET A 865 0.66 -14.88 46.90
CA MET A 865 1.24 -13.90 45.98
C MET A 865 0.64 -12.50 46.17
N LEU A 866 -0.68 -12.41 46.36
CA LEU A 866 -1.40 -11.16 46.57
C LEU A 866 -1.22 -10.57 47.98
N SER A 867 -0.71 -11.34 48.94
CA SER A 867 -0.53 -10.87 50.31
C SER A 867 0.54 -9.78 50.40
N PRO A 868 0.31 -8.68 51.14
CA PRO A 868 1.32 -7.65 51.37
C PRO A 868 2.58 -8.18 52.10
N ALA A 869 2.49 -9.35 52.74
CA ALA A 869 3.64 -9.99 53.39
C ALA A 869 4.59 -10.69 52.40
N THR A 870 4.20 -10.82 51.14
CA THR A 870 4.93 -11.59 50.11
C THR A 870 5.52 -10.65 49.06
N GLU A 871 6.25 -9.62 49.49
CA GLU A 871 6.98 -8.72 48.58
C GLU A 871 8.46 -9.14 48.42
N PRO A 872 9.03 -9.04 47.20
CA PRO A 872 8.38 -8.65 45.94
C PRO A 872 7.51 -9.77 45.34
N SER A 873 6.50 -9.42 44.53
CA SER A 873 5.66 -10.36 43.76
C SER A 873 5.02 -9.73 42.51
N LEU A 874 4.30 -10.52 41.71
CA LEU A 874 3.48 -10.07 40.57
C LEU A 874 2.09 -9.53 40.95
N ALA A 875 1.81 -9.22 42.22
CA ALA A 875 0.47 -8.89 42.69
C ALA A 875 -0.23 -7.75 41.92
N SER A 876 0.52 -6.75 41.47
CA SER A 876 -0.02 -5.64 40.66
C SER A 876 -0.64 -6.09 39.34
N SER A 877 -0.09 -7.13 38.71
CA SER A 877 -0.57 -7.67 37.44
C SER A 877 -1.87 -8.47 37.59
N PHE A 878 -2.25 -8.84 38.81
CA PHE A 878 -3.46 -9.60 39.12
C PHE A 878 -4.55 -8.73 39.77
N SER A 879 -4.48 -7.40 39.59
CA SER A 879 -5.39 -6.47 40.25
C SER A 879 -6.84 -6.55 39.75
N ASP A 880 -7.06 -7.13 38.57
CA ASP A 880 -8.39 -7.33 37.98
C ASP A 880 -9.22 -8.42 38.69
N ILE A 881 -8.56 -9.27 39.47
CA ILE A 881 -9.25 -10.21 40.34
C ILE A 881 -10.03 -9.42 41.40
N LYS A 882 -11.28 -9.81 41.58
CA LYS A 882 -12.17 -9.20 42.57
C LYS A 882 -11.52 -9.13 43.95
N GLY A 883 -11.46 -7.92 44.52
CA GLY A 883 -10.87 -7.67 45.85
C GLY A 883 -9.35 -7.83 45.97
N ALA A 884 -8.62 -8.17 44.90
CA ALA A 884 -7.17 -8.40 44.97
C ALA A 884 -6.38 -7.11 45.24
N ARG A 885 -6.78 -5.99 44.61
CA ARG A 885 -6.14 -4.68 44.82
C ARG A 885 -6.21 -4.23 46.28
N ASP A 886 -7.40 -4.28 46.88
CA ASP A 886 -7.64 -3.86 48.27
C ASP A 886 -6.91 -4.77 49.27
N PHE A 887 -6.86 -6.08 49.00
CA PHE A 887 -6.12 -7.03 49.82
C PHE A 887 -4.61 -6.78 49.76
N HIS A 888 -4.06 -6.60 48.56
CA HIS A 888 -2.63 -6.34 48.37
C HIS A 888 -2.18 -5.01 48.98
N GLN A 889 -3.02 -3.96 48.89
CA GLN A 889 -2.73 -2.66 49.50
C GLN A 889 -2.94 -2.64 51.03
N GLY A 890 -3.38 -3.75 51.63
CA GLY A 890 -3.65 -3.85 53.06
C GLY A 890 -4.89 -3.07 53.51
N VAL A 891 -5.74 -2.63 52.59
CA VAL A 891 -7.04 -2.00 52.89
C VAL A 891 -7.99 -3.03 53.52
N VAL A 892 -7.93 -4.28 53.04
CA VAL A 892 -8.64 -5.43 53.61
C VAL A 892 -7.61 -6.49 54.02
N SER A 893 -7.72 -7.01 55.25
CA SER A 893 -6.80 -8.03 55.76
C SER A 893 -7.30 -9.46 55.58
N ASP A 894 -8.59 -9.65 55.27
CA ASP A 894 -9.19 -10.97 55.09
C ASP A 894 -9.04 -11.49 53.64
N PRO A 895 -8.28 -12.58 53.40
CA PRO A 895 -8.10 -13.13 52.07
C PRO A 895 -9.36 -13.80 51.50
N SER A 896 -10.43 -13.98 52.29
CA SER A 896 -11.69 -14.58 51.82
C SER A 896 -12.45 -13.71 50.81
N GLY A 897 -12.19 -12.40 50.83
CA GLY A 897 -12.73 -11.41 49.91
C GLY A 897 -12.10 -11.43 48.52
N VAL A 898 -10.91 -12.04 48.38
CA VAL A 898 -10.24 -12.21 47.08
C VAL A 898 -10.99 -13.23 46.24
N GLY A 899 -11.28 -12.87 44.99
CA GLY A 899 -12.08 -13.63 44.02
C GLY A 899 -11.46 -14.94 43.52
N VAL A 900 -10.64 -15.64 44.30
CA VAL A 900 -10.06 -16.94 43.96
C VAL A 900 -10.51 -17.97 44.97
N ARG A 901 -11.22 -19.01 44.51
CA ARG A 901 -11.82 -20.03 45.39
C ARG A 901 -11.75 -21.42 44.78
N SER A 902 -11.25 -22.39 45.54
CA SER A 902 -11.40 -23.81 45.26
C SER A 902 -12.81 -24.27 45.68
N VAL A 903 -13.56 -24.83 44.75
CA VAL A 903 -14.93 -25.33 45.00
C VAL A 903 -14.89 -26.82 45.38
N ASP A 904 -14.00 -27.57 44.73
CA ASP A 904 -13.66 -28.96 45.04
C ASP A 904 -12.18 -29.20 44.69
N GLU A 905 -11.69 -30.44 44.82
CA GLU A 905 -10.28 -30.78 44.57
C GLU A 905 -9.79 -30.41 43.16
N LEU A 906 -10.68 -30.38 42.15
CA LEU A 906 -10.32 -30.18 40.75
C LEU A 906 -10.95 -28.93 40.13
N LYS A 907 -11.70 -28.12 40.89
CA LYS A 907 -12.34 -26.91 40.37
C LYS A 907 -11.88 -25.66 41.10
N LEU A 908 -11.27 -24.76 40.33
CA LEU A 908 -10.89 -23.42 40.76
C LEU A 908 -11.79 -22.40 40.08
N VAL A 909 -12.40 -21.52 40.86
CA VAL A 909 -13.20 -20.39 40.37
C VAL A 909 -12.42 -19.11 40.58
N VAL A 910 -12.34 -18.28 39.54
CA VAL A 910 -11.81 -16.92 39.60
C VAL A 910 -12.88 -15.92 39.18
N GLU A 911 -13.14 -14.94 40.02
CA GLU A 911 -14.04 -13.81 39.78
C GLU A 911 -13.21 -12.54 39.56
N LEU A 912 -13.52 -11.80 38.50
CA LEU A 912 -12.91 -10.51 38.17
C LEU A 912 -13.84 -9.35 38.54
N GLU A 913 -13.28 -8.17 38.78
CA GLU A 913 -14.07 -6.93 38.95
C GLU A 913 -14.80 -6.58 37.64
N GLU A 914 -14.08 -6.64 36.53
CA GLU A 914 -14.55 -6.36 35.18
C GLU A 914 -14.08 -7.45 34.20
N PRO A 915 -14.72 -7.63 33.03
CA PRO A 915 -14.19 -8.52 32.01
C PRO A 915 -12.79 -8.07 31.59
N ALA A 916 -11.83 -9.00 31.53
CA ALA A 916 -10.46 -8.72 31.10
C ALA A 916 -10.03 -9.74 30.02
N GLY A 917 -9.82 -9.29 28.78
CA GLY A 917 -9.45 -10.17 27.66
C GLY A 917 -8.08 -10.84 27.84
N HIS A 918 -7.16 -10.19 28.55
CA HIS A 918 -5.81 -10.69 28.80
C HIS A 918 -5.70 -11.69 29.98
N PHE A 919 -6.78 -11.94 30.73
CA PHE A 919 -6.71 -12.72 31.98
C PHE A 919 -6.20 -14.15 31.79
N LEU A 920 -6.51 -14.80 30.65
CA LEU A 920 -6.00 -16.15 30.38
C LEU A 920 -4.47 -16.17 30.21
N HIS A 921 -3.84 -15.10 29.75
CA HIS A 921 -2.38 -14.99 29.73
C HIS A 921 -1.80 -14.82 31.14
N LEU A 922 -2.50 -14.14 32.05
CA LEU A 922 -2.11 -14.09 33.47
C LEU A 922 -2.19 -15.46 34.15
N ALA A 923 -3.18 -16.28 33.76
CA ALA A 923 -3.29 -17.66 34.25
C ALA A 923 -2.15 -18.58 33.78
N ALA A 924 -1.26 -18.10 32.88
CA ALA A 924 -0.06 -18.80 32.47
C ALA A 924 1.13 -18.61 33.41
N TYR A 925 1.05 -17.69 34.38
CA TYR A 925 2.06 -17.62 35.43
C TYR A 925 1.89 -18.77 36.42
N ALA A 926 2.98 -19.49 36.66
CA ALA A 926 3.00 -20.55 37.65
C ALA A 926 2.77 -19.96 39.05
N THR A 927 1.74 -20.46 39.71
CA THR A 927 1.22 -19.86 40.94
C THR A 927 0.80 -20.89 41.98
N ALA A 928 0.60 -22.16 41.58
CA ALA A 928 0.42 -23.25 42.53
C ALA A 928 1.68 -23.45 43.36
N VAL A 929 1.50 -23.58 44.68
CA VAL A 929 2.58 -23.94 45.60
C VAL A 929 2.16 -25.14 46.45
N PRO A 930 3.09 -26.04 46.80
CA PRO A 930 2.79 -27.22 47.60
C PRO A 930 2.49 -26.81 49.05
N ARG A 931 1.22 -26.56 49.35
CA ARG A 931 0.77 -26.01 50.64
C ARG A 931 1.35 -26.78 51.83
N HIS A 932 1.39 -28.12 51.73
CA HIS A 932 1.92 -29.00 52.78
C HIS A 932 3.42 -28.82 53.05
N LYS A 933 4.22 -28.36 52.06
CA LYS A 933 5.64 -28.06 52.26
C LYS A 933 5.84 -26.64 52.78
N VAL A 934 5.08 -25.68 52.26
CA VAL A 934 5.14 -24.28 52.72
C VAL A 934 4.76 -24.20 54.20
N GLU A 935 3.69 -24.87 54.63
CA GLU A 935 3.27 -24.89 56.04
C GLU A 935 4.27 -25.64 56.94
N ALA A 936 4.91 -26.71 56.43
CA ALA A 936 5.85 -27.52 57.21
C ALA A 936 7.25 -26.90 57.37
N HIS A 937 7.68 -26.10 56.39
CA HIS A 937 9.06 -25.60 56.31
C HIS A 937 9.18 -24.07 56.24
N ALA A 938 8.06 -23.34 56.28
CA ALA A 938 8.01 -21.88 56.16
C ALA A 938 8.85 -21.41 54.96
N ASP A 939 9.73 -20.43 55.13
CA ASP A 939 10.57 -19.89 54.04
C ASP A 939 11.65 -20.86 53.52
N GLU A 940 11.96 -21.94 54.22
CA GLU A 940 12.96 -22.93 53.79
C GLU A 940 12.39 -23.98 52.82
N TRP A 941 11.10 -23.90 52.47
CA TRP A 941 10.44 -24.91 51.64
C TRP A 941 11.04 -25.04 50.23
N THR A 942 11.70 -24.01 49.72
CA THR A 942 12.36 -23.99 48.41
C THR A 942 13.78 -24.55 48.42
N GLU A 943 14.33 -24.91 49.58
CA GLU A 943 15.68 -25.47 49.67
C GLU A 943 15.76 -26.90 49.08
N VAL A 944 16.95 -27.25 48.59
CA VAL A 944 17.22 -28.57 48.00
C VAL A 944 16.84 -29.67 49.00
N GLY A 945 16.08 -30.67 48.53
CA GLY A 945 15.55 -31.77 49.35
C GLY A 945 14.27 -31.46 50.14
N LYS A 946 13.84 -30.18 50.21
CA LYS A 946 12.54 -29.79 50.80
C LYS A 946 11.50 -29.44 49.75
N ILE A 947 11.93 -28.81 48.66
CA ILE A 947 11.09 -28.39 47.53
C ILE A 947 10.42 -29.59 46.85
N VAL A 948 9.18 -29.40 46.43
CA VAL A 948 8.46 -30.32 45.53
C VAL A 948 7.82 -29.50 44.43
N THR A 949 7.80 -30.09 43.24
CA THR A 949 7.53 -29.39 41.97
C THR A 949 6.46 -30.16 41.19
N ASN A 950 5.70 -29.47 40.33
CA ASN A 950 4.70 -30.09 39.46
C ASN A 950 4.95 -29.82 37.97
N GLY A 951 6.08 -29.19 37.63
CA GLY A 951 6.54 -28.95 36.26
C GLY A 951 7.37 -30.09 35.67
N PRO A 952 7.94 -29.89 34.47
CA PRO A 952 8.70 -30.91 33.74
C PRO A 952 10.00 -31.34 34.43
N PHE A 953 10.57 -30.49 35.28
CA PHE A 953 11.79 -30.77 36.02
C PHE A 953 11.62 -30.60 37.54
N GLU A 954 12.49 -31.24 38.28
CA GLU A 954 12.69 -31.07 39.71
C GLU A 954 14.11 -30.59 40.02
N LEU A 955 14.27 -29.89 41.14
CA LEU A 955 15.55 -29.34 41.57
C LEU A 955 16.38 -30.42 42.29
N GLU A 956 17.48 -30.86 41.67
CA GLU A 956 18.38 -31.86 42.26
C GLU A 956 19.46 -31.20 43.14
N ALA A 957 20.08 -30.13 42.65
CA ALA A 957 21.18 -29.45 43.34
C ALA A 957 21.21 -27.95 43.02
N TRP A 958 21.62 -27.15 44.00
CA TRP A 958 21.85 -25.71 43.82
C TRP A 958 23.09 -25.28 44.60
N GLN A 959 24.17 -24.99 43.87
CA GLN A 959 25.36 -24.37 44.40
C GLN A 959 25.28 -22.86 44.19
N ARG A 960 24.93 -22.12 45.25
CA ARG A 960 24.72 -20.67 45.20
C ARG A 960 25.90 -19.95 44.54
N GLY A 961 25.61 -19.06 43.60
CA GLY A 961 26.60 -18.30 42.83
C GLY A 961 27.44 -19.11 41.84
N LYS A 962 27.13 -20.40 41.62
CA LYS A 962 27.91 -21.28 40.71
C LYS A 962 27.04 -22.02 39.71
N SER A 963 26.10 -22.84 40.19
CA SER A 963 25.30 -23.68 39.32
C SER A 963 24.01 -24.19 39.96
N MET A 964 23.08 -24.61 39.11
CA MET A 964 21.85 -25.30 39.48
C MET A 964 21.64 -26.50 38.55
N VAL A 965 21.14 -27.60 39.10
CA VAL A 965 20.88 -28.83 38.37
C VAL A 965 19.40 -29.16 38.43
N LEU A 966 18.81 -29.32 37.26
CA LEU A 966 17.43 -29.76 37.06
C LEU A 966 17.42 -31.17 36.50
N VAL A 967 16.58 -32.05 37.05
CA VAL A 967 16.39 -33.42 36.54
C VAL A 967 14.93 -33.66 36.19
N ARG A 968 14.69 -34.54 35.22
CA ARG A 968 13.36 -34.80 34.70
C ARG A 968 12.42 -35.29 35.82
N ASN A 969 11.27 -34.62 35.97
CA ASN A 969 10.27 -35.00 36.95
C ASN A 969 9.47 -36.23 36.42
N PRO A 970 9.57 -37.40 37.06
CA PRO A 970 8.84 -38.60 36.62
C PRO A 970 7.34 -38.52 36.87
N GLN A 971 6.88 -37.59 37.72
CA GLN A 971 5.47 -37.37 38.05
C GLN A 971 4.79 -36.33 37.15
N TYR A 972 5.53 -35.68 36.24
CA TYR A 972 4.98 -34.66 35.36
C TYR A 972 3.90 -35.25 34.42
N HIS A 973 2.71 -34.65 34.41
CA HIS A 973 1.58 -35.11 33.60
C HIS A 973 1.69 -34.75 32.12
N GLY A 974 2.50 -33.74 31.79
CA GLY A 974 2.64 -33.22 30.43
C GLY A 974 3.50 -34.13 29.54
N ARG A 975 3.44 -33.87 28.23
CA ARG A 975 4.29 -34.57 27.26
C ARG A 975 5.68 -33.92 27.23
N PHE A 976 6.72 -34.74 27.28
CA PHE A 976 8.08 -34.27 26.98
C PHE A 976 8.28 -34.24 25.46
N GLY A 977 8.50 -33.04 24.91
CA GLY A 977 8.75 -32.86 23.48
C GLY A 977 10.14 -33.32 23.00
N GLY A 978 11.06 -33.63 23.94
CA GLY A 978 12.44 -34.02 23.65
C GLY A 978 12.94 -35.17 24.52
N ASN A 979 14.23 -35.48 24.39
CA ASN A 979 14.90 -36.58 25.07
C ASN A 979 15.74 -36.18 26.29
N LEU A 980 15.70 -34.91 26.67
CA LEU A 980 16.48 -34.34 27.76
C LEU A 980 16.09 -34.97 29.11
N GLN A 981 17.10 -35.35 29.89
CA GLN A 981 16.91 -35.93 31.23
C GLN A 981 17.45 -35.03 32.35
N ARG A 982 18.43 -34.18 32.03
CA ARG A 982 19.18 -33.37 32.98
C ARG A 982 19.61 -32.07 32.34
N VAL A 983 19.49 -30.97 33.08
CA VAL A 983 19.95 -29.64 32.68
C VAL A 983 20.87 -29.09 33.76
N GLU A 984 22.03 -28.60 33.35
CA GLU A 984 23.00 -27.95 34.23
C GLU A 984 23.08 -26.47 33.85
N LEU A 985 22.57 -25.63 34.74
CA LEU A 985 22.55 -24.19 34.63
C LEU A 985 23.81 -23.64 35.31
N PHE A 986 24.66 -22.94 34.56
CA PHE A 986 25.88 -22.33 35.07
C PHE A 986 25.74 -20.82 35.22
N PHE A 987 26.20 -20.29 36.35
CA PHE A 987 26.11 -18.87 36.70
C PHE A 987 27.49 -18.23 36.57
N PHE A 988 27.68 -17.43 35.53
CA PHE A 988 28.91 -16.67 35.31
C PHE A 988 28.72 -15.20 35.67
N LYS A 989 29.72 -14.60 36.33
CA LYS A 989 29.74 -13.16 36.63
C LYS A 989 30.21 -12.32 35.45
N GLU A 990 31.11 -12.88 34.65
CA GLU A 990 31.71 -12.22 33.50
C GLU A 990 31.46 -13.05 32.25
N TYR A 991 31.13 -12.37 31.16
CA TYR A 991 30.86 -13.02 29.87
C TYR A 991 32.08 -13.78 29.33
N SER A 992 33.28 -13.22 29.54
CA SER A 992 34.56 -13.84 29.17
C SER A 992 34.71 -15.26 29.72
N ALA A 993 34.35 -15.49 30.98
CA ALA A 993 34.42 -16.81 31.62
C ALA A 993 33.39 -17.81 31.04
N ALA A 994 32.22 -17.31 30.62
CA ALA A 994 31.23 -18.11 29.91
C ALA A 994 31.75 -18.49 28.51
N LEU A 995 32.30 -17.53 27.76
CA LEU A 995 32.90 -17.78 26.45
C LEU A 995 34.07 -18.77 26.51
N GLU A 996 34.98 -18.63 27.49
CA GLU A 996 36.07 -19.59 27.72
C GLU A 996 35.56 -21.00 28.06
N SER A 997 34.41 -21.10 28.72
CA SER A 997 33.78 -22.38 29.04
C SER A 997 33.10 -23.00 27.82
N TYR A 998 32.48 -22.19 26.96
CA TYR A 998 31.94 -22.61 25.68
C TYR A 998 33.06 -23.09 24.74
N ASP A 999 34.13 -22.31 24.60
CA ASP A 999 35.34 -22.66 23.84
C ASP A 999 35.98 -23.98 24.28
N ALA A 1000 35.86 -24.31 25.56
CA ALA A 1000 36.40 -25.52 26.16
C ALA A 1000 35.40 -26.69 26.19
N ASP A 1001 34.30 -26.61 25.44
CA ASP A 1001 33.24 -27.63 25.33
C ASP A 1001 32.66 -28.01 26.71
N ARG A 1002 32.55 -27.02 27.61
CA ARG A 1002 31.89 -27.15 28.92
C ARG A 1002 30.47 -26.56 28.93
N LEU A 1003 30.06 -25.88 27.87
CA LEU A 1003 28.73 -25.34 27.65
C LEU A 1003 28.26 -25.75 26.26
N ASP A 1004 26.96 -26.04 26.12
CA ASP A 1004 26.32 -26.39 24.85
C ASP A 1004 25.68 -25.18 24.18
N ILE A 1005 25.31 -24.15 24.96
CA ILE A 1005 24.68 -22.91 24.47
C ILE A 1005 25.32 -21.70 25.14
N LEU A 1006 25.71 -20.72 24.33
CA LEU A 1006 26.18 -19.41 24.76
C LEU A 1006 25.29 -18.30 24.16
N PRO A 1007 24.43 -17.64 24.97
CA PRO A 1007 23.64 -16.53 24.47
C PRO A 1007 24.54 -15.32 24.17
N LEU A 1008 24.23 -14.58 23.09
CA LEU A 1008 24.98 -13.38 22.68
C LEU A 1008 24.28 -12.06 23.08
N GLN A 1009 23.12 -12.15 23.74
CA GLN A 1009 22.29 -11.00 24.11
C GLN A 1009 23.00 -10.04 25.08
N GLY A 1010 22.82 -8.73 24.87
CA GLY A 1010 23.36 -7.68 25.74
C GLY A 1010 24.84 -7.32 25.53
N LEU A 1011 25.51 -7.91 24.55
CA LEU A 1011 26.89 -7.56 24.20
C LEU A 1011 26.99 -6.34 23.28
N PRO A 1012 28.08 -5.55 23.35
CA PRO A 1012 28.40 -4.57 22.33
C PRO A 1012 28.54 -5.24 20.96
N ARG A 1013 27.98 -4.61 19.91
CA ARG A 1013 27.94 -5.18 18.54
C ARG A 1013 29.31 -5.64 18.02
N ALA A 1014 30.36 -4.87 18.28
CA ALA A 1014 31.72 -5.22 17.87
C ALA A 1014 32.26 -6.51 18.53
N GLU A 1015 31.81 -6.83 19.75
CA GLU A 1015 32.18 -8.05 20.46
C GLU A 1015 31.38 -9.24 19.94
N MET A 1016 30.07 -9.03 19.72
CA MET A 1016 29.21 -10.00 19.06
C MET A 1016 29.74 -10.40 17.68
N ASP A 1017 30.10 -9.43 16.83
CA ASP A 1017 30.65 -9.69 15.49
C ASP A 1017 31.93 -10.52 15.54
N ARG A 1018 32.80 -10.31 16.53
CA ARG A 1018 34.02 -11.12 16.72
C ARG A 1018 33.71 -12.56 17.09
N ILE A 1019 32.74 -12.77 17.98
CA ILE A 1019 32.32 -14.12 18.39
C ILE A 1019 31.65 -14.83 17.20
N LEU A 1020 30.77 -14.12 16.47
CA LEU A 1020 30.13 -14.64 15.27
C LEU A 1020 31.15 -15.01 14.18
N GLN A 1021 32.20 -14.21 13.98
CA GLN A 1021 33.28 -14.57 13.06
C GLN A 1021 34.03 -15.84 13.50
N ARG A 1022 34.23 -16.02 14.80
CA ARG A 1022 34.93 -17.18 15.37
C ARG A 1022 34.09 -18.47 15.32
N HIS A 1023 32.77 -18.36 15.49
CA HIS A 1023 31.81 -19.48 15.60
C HIS A 1023 30.73 -19.44 14.52
N ALA A 1024 31.05 -18.96 13.31
CA ALA A 1024 30.07 -18.67 12.26
C ALA A 1024 29.16 -19.87 11.87
N GLY A 1025 29.64 -21.10 12.05
CA GLY A 1025 28.87 -22.32 11.76
C GLY A 1025 27.97 -22.83 12.89
N GLU A 1026 28.04 -22.22 14.07
CA GLU A 1026 27.30 -22.63 15.28
C GLU A 1026 26.17 -21.64 15.63
N TYR A 1027 26.15 -20.47 14.99
CA TYR A 1027 25.17 -19.44 15.27
C TYR A 1027 23.77 -19.80 14.76
N VAL A 1028 22.79 -19.73 15.66
CA VAL A 1028 21.37 -19.92 15.36
C VAL A 1028 20.62 -18.66 15.79
N PRO A 1029 20.06 -17.87 14.86
CA PRO A 1029 19.18 -16.76 15.22
C PRO A 1029 17.83 -17.32 15.69
N ILE A 1030 17.36 -16.84 16.84
CA ILE A 1030 16.06 -17.21 17.41
C ILE A 1030 15.29 -15.91 17.65
N PRO A 1031 14.06 -15.76 17.11
CA PRO A 1031 13.21 -14.63 17.46
C PRO A 1031 12.78 -14.75 18.93
N ASP A 1032 12.91 -13.65 19.67
CA ASP A 1032 12.52 -13.58 21.09
C ASP A 1032 11.68 -12.31 21.32
N LEU A 1033 10.66 -12.42 22.17
CA LEU A 1033 9.78 -11.31 22.53
C LEU A 1033 10.21 -10.76 23.89
N ALA A 1034 10.78 -9.56 23.89
CA ALA A 1034 11.19 -8.89 25.12
C ALA A 1034 10.61 -7.48 25.21
N THR A 1035 10.24 -7.06 26.42
CA THR A 1035 9.90 -5.66 26.73
C THR A 1035 10.88 -5.14 27.77
N TYR A 1036 11.58 -4.06 27.43
CA TYR A 1036 12.53 -3.40 28.32
C TYR A 1036 11.96 -2.09 28.84
N TYR A 1037 12.29 -1.74 30.08
CA TYR A 1037 11.95 -0.44 30.64
C TYR A 1037 13.15 0.13 31.40
N VAL A 1038 13.32 1.45 31.35
CA VAL A 1038 14.32 2.16 32.16
C VAL A 1038 13.63 2.69 33.40
N ARG A 1039 14.13 2.30 34.57
CA ARG A 1039 13.67 2.85 35.85
C ARG A 1039 14.75 3.75 36.45
N PHE A 1040 14.37 4.97 36.80
CA PHE A 1040 15.24 5.86 37.55
C PHE A 1040 15.35 5.40 39.00
N ASP A 1041 16.58 5.36 39.53
CA ASP A 1041 16.80 5.15 40.96
C ASP A 1041 16.42 6.41 41.73
N LEU A 1042 15.16 6.48 42.15
CA LEU A 1042 14.59 7.59 42.92
C LEU A 1042 15.23 7.77 44.30
N ARG A 1043 16.22 6.94 44.68
CA ARG A 1043 16.99 7.10 45.91
C ARG A 1043 18.25 7.94 45.71
N ARG A 1044 18.61 8.29 44.47
CA ARG A 1044 19.84 9.03 44.14
C ARG A 1044 19.55 10.40 43.50
N PRO A 1045 20.33 11.45 43.84
CA PRO A 1045 20.23 12.73 43.14
C PRO A 1045 20.51 12.61 41.63
N PRO A 1046 19.84 13.38 40.76
CA PRO A 1046 18.81 14.38 41.10
C PRO A 1046 17.42 13.76 41.37
N PHE A 1047 17.20 12.49 40.98
CA PHE A 1047 15.90 11.81 41.05
C PHE A 1047 15.38 11.50 42.46
N SER A 1048 16.18 11.74 43.50
CA SER A 1048 15.73 11.74 44.90
C SER A 1048 14.99 13.01 45.31
N ASP A 1049 15.04 14.07 44.50
CA ASP A 1049 14.24 15.27 44.69
C ASP A 1049 12.87 15.06 44.03
N ARG A 1050 11.78 15.10 44.81
CA ARG A 1050 10.40 14.93 44.31
C ARG A 1050 9.99 15.96 43.25
N ARG A 1051 10.76 17.03 43.04
CA ARG A 1051 10.53 18.07 42.02
C ARG A 1051 11.15 17.72 40.66
N VAL A 1052 12.04 16.73 40.62
CA VAL A 1052 12.70 16.16 39.43
C VAL A 1052 11.98 14.87 39.08
#